data_AF-A0A6I7YPS2-F1
#
_entry.id   AF-A0A6I7YPS2-F1
#
_cell.length_a   1.000
_cell.length_b   1.000
_cell.length_c   1.000
_cell.angle_alpha   90.00
_cell.angle_beta   90.00
_cell.angle_gamma   90.00
#
_symmetry.space_group_name_H-M   'P 1'
#
loop_
_entity.id
_entity.type
_entity.pdbx_description
1 polymer ?
#
loop_
_entity_poly.entity_id
_entity_poly.type
_entity_poly.pdbx_seq_one_letter_code
_entity_poly.pdbx_strand_id
1 'polypeptide(L)'
;MVSDDRGRLFTLSFALDDRLLGTVHVYPQDEAFAPAWRRLPKPRGKDAVQPIASLQTAARAVTGERLVFTNPDRPARTGRWAGRSVIVTPGALDGAVVRTLMREWETRLDGHDGRDTLAALLQLSDDGPQPLSSLLHRDAMGRITGPRWAFRVAGWRLASMLAAQPLPLDESLPALRFHLDSEGDLLAWQAPLVHERTWIDEESGKRRRIAGYAMERIHIEVEPAPGGKTLIAHLSARISRVATHYKGIRNVLLCHPVNPDIILKAPITTRWEKGPEGFMQPAAVLYRGATAQIVEACGVGRLPQPPLTGLDELAEVRGVHRTGKHPIDKGAGAMFHARLEEHAGQVLGQEPVVYSGTSIKISKPGGSLPPYVPACKMADAMTSARLDTVRTVVLYESAQWHTRVMGQLARDYARPELADLPDEQPVVLAPGYELVAVRLPELVRHGSHDRSLILNTLPWFKPGAGRALVAALCETRYPSEQEKEAGVTDAKHALKGLFAERGIPSQFITMDSDPGDPYRLNTPEKVARSRALKAGLPEPDVAYKDDHAVQIALGSLHSDSGIIDNRLAATAFHRNAKDTALDREAVAVGLWTRYHRFDERPGRPRKPAVLAITLVAMRIPLGEDAYWPTLMYSDQGWLPLVQARALHHAGPIGKRGHHLREDHGVPENVRTYVDRALAALNNRLPIIVFTEERERIWPGLCSDRLGDDAVPGQSLIAQGWDVAIVRVGNGQGTPQPSRRTGGGGKLPGNPLQPVMPEKILYRHDHGDVVSWLFSGQSRQHAGGQRTGTQFTRRTLPGGQLAQMGAPFHAMTRIEYVVARCGGWREEQLVGLAARVSEQAAMWDGRTNLPAPLHLAKSADEKHPGFVDQEGFGG
;
A
#
# COMPACT_ATOMS: atom_id res chain seq x y z
N MET A 1 -29.12 -29.44 -12.33
CA MET A 1 -27.92 -28.81 -12.93
C MET A 1 -28.34 -27.46 -13.49
N VAL A 2 -28.14 -26.39 -12.73
CA VAL A 2 -28.41 -25.02 -13.20
C VAL A 2 -27.17 -24.55 -13.93
N SER A 3 -27.31 -24.21 -15.21
CA SER A 3 -26.23 -23.71 -16.08
C SER A 3 -25.46 -22.57 -15.40
N ASP A 4 -24.17 -22.82 -15.12
CA ASP A 4 -23.25 -21.98 -14.34
C ASP A 4 -22.63 -20.85 -15.20
N ASP A 5 -23.48 -20.12 -15.93
CA ASP A 5 -23.04 -19.17 -16.97
C ASP A 5 -22.73 -17.76 -16.43
N ARG A 6 -22.50 -17.61 -15.11
CA ARG A 6 -22.23 -16.32 -14.45
C ARG A 6 -20.78 -15.84 -14.62
N GLY A 7 -20.02 -16.53 -15.46
CA GLY A 7 -18.68 -16.21 -15.87
C GLY A 7 -17.61 -16.70 -14.90
N ARG A 8 -16.41 -16.93 -15.44
CA ARG A 8 -15.23 -17.42 -14.72
C ARG A 8 -14.14 -16.36 -14.76
N LEU A 9 -13.55 -16.06 -13.60
CA LEU A 9 -12.48 -15.08 -13.44
C LEU A 9 -11.15 -15.81 -13.25
N PHE A 10 -10.28 -15.68 -14.25
CA PHE A 10 -8.93 -16.24 -14.25
C PHE A 10 -8.00 -15.33 -13.47
N THR A 11 -7.00 -15.93 -12.81
CA THR A 11 -6.02 -15.22 -12.00
C THR A 11 -4.60 -15.61 -12.36
N LEU A 12 -3.65 -14.75 -12.01
CA LEU A 12 -2.22 -15.04 -12.01
C LEU A 12 -1.84 -15.79 -10.72
N SER A 13 -2.53 -16.87 -10.43
CA SER A 13 -2.26 -17.71 -9.27
C SER A 13 -2.32 -19.17 -9.68
N PHE A 14 -1.35 -19.98 -9.26
CA PHE A 14 -1.19 -21.35 -9.74
C PHE A 14 -0.98 -22.28 -8.55
N ALA A 15 -1.74 -23.37 -8.49
CA ALA A 15 -1.53 -24.41 -7.50
C ALA A 15 -0.17 -25.10 -7.77
N LEU A 16 0.58 -25.36 -6.71
CA LEU A 16 1.89 -26.00 -6.80
C LEU A 16 1.79 -27.46 -6.35
N ASP A 17 2.39 -28.34 -7.15
CA ASP A 17 2.68 -29.71 -6.80
C ASP A 17 4.20 -29.92 -6.60
N ASP A 18 4.58 -31.09 -6.11
CA ASP A 18 5.96 -31.36 -5.68
C ASP A 18 6.98 -31.21 -6.81
N ARG A 19 6.59 -31.45 -8.08
CA ARG A 19 7.48 -31.27 -9.25
C ARG A 19 7.89 -29.81 -9.45
N LEU A 20 7.08 -28.84 -9.02
CA LEU A 20 7.35 -27.41 -9.20
C LEU A 20 8.21 -26.81 -8.08
N LEU A 21 8.29 -27.48 -6.92
CA LEU A 21 9.06 -27.00 -5.77
C LEU A 21 10.58 -27.10 -5.98
N GLY A 22 11.03 -28.09 -6.74
CA GLY A 22 12.45 -28.28 -7.09
C GLY A 22 13.32 -28.69 -5.89
N THR A 23 14.61 -28.39 -6.00
CA THR A 23 15.64 -28.73 -4.99
C THR A 23 16.34 -27.47 -4.48
N VAL A 24 16.98 -27.61 -3.32
CA VAL A 24 17.62 -26.52 -2.60
C VAL A 24 18.82 -27.05 -1.82
N HIS A 25 19.88 -26.25 -1.71
CA HIS A 25 21.00 -26.52 -0.82
C HIS A 25 20.77 -25.82 0.52
N VAL A 26 20.89 -26.57 1.62
CA VAL A 26 20.68 -26.06 2.98
C VAL A 26 21.91 -26.37 3.83
N TYR A 27 22.49 -25.33 4.39
CA TYR A 27 23.68 -25.41 5.23
C TYR A 27 23.32 -25.04 6.68
N PRO A 28 22.95 -26.01 7.52
CA PRO A 28 22.61 -25.76 8.92
C PRO A 28 23.88 -25.48 9.73
N GLN A 29 23.88 -24.37 10.46
CA GLN A 29 25.02 -23.97 11.29
C GLN A 29 24.95 -24.69 12.64
N ASP A 30 26.10 -25.03 13.22
CA ASP A 30 26.18 -25.76 14.50
C ASP A 30 25.83 -24.88 15.70
N GLU A 31 25.61 -25.52 16.85
CA GLU A 31 25.24 -24.85 18.11
C GLU A 31 26.25 -23.79 18.56
N ALA A 32 27.53 -23.94 18.18
CA ALA A 32 28.59 -22.97 18.49
C ALA A 32 28.46 -21.65 17.71
N PHE A 33 27.75 -21.64 16.56
CA PHE A 33 27.65 -20.47 15.69
C PHE A 33 26.83 -19.33 16.33
N ALA A 34 25.67 -19.63 16.92
CA ALA A 34 24.79 -18.61 17.50
C ALA A 34 25.42 -17.88 18.71
N PRO A 35 26.11 -18.55 19.66
CA PRO A 35 26.92 -17.88 20.68
C PRO A 35 27.98 -16.95 20.11
N ALA A 36 28.71 -17.36 19.07
CA ALA A 36 29.71 -16.50 18.41
C ALA A 36 29.06 -15.27 17.76
N TRP A 37 27.96 -15.48 17.01
CA TRP A 37 27.16 -14.41 16.44
C TRP A 37 26.70 -13.36 17.47
N ARG A 38 26.28 -13.81 18.66
CA ARG A 38 25.83 -12.92 19.75
C ARG A 38 26.95 -12.07 20.35
N ARG A 39 28.21 -12.48 20.21
CA ARG A 39 29.38 -11.74 20.70
C ARG A 39 29.82 -10.65 19.73
N LEU A 40 29.39 -10.70 18.47
CA LEU A 40 29.69 -9.65 17.50
C LEU A 40 29.20 -8.30 18.00
N PRO A 41 29.92 -7.21 17.67
CA PRO A 41 29.47 -5.87 18.00
C PRO A 41 28.11 -5.63 17.36
N LYS A 42 27.17 -5.17 18.18
CA LYS A 42 25.87 -4.72 17.69
C LYS A 42 26.02 -3.28 17.20
N PRO A 43 25.36 -2.90 16.08
CA PRO A 43 25.29 -1.51 15.69
C PRO A 43 24.74 -0.66 16.85
N ARG A 44 25.16 0.60 16.93
CA ARG A 44 24.80 1.46 18.08
C ARG A 44 23.29 1.72 18.12
N GLY A 45 22.57 1.16 19.10
CA GLY A 45 21.15 1.44 19.37
C GLY A 45 20.46 0.34 20.17
N LYS A 46 19.49 0.69 21.02
CA LYS A 46 18.77 -0.28 21.89
C LYS A 46 18.01 -1.37 21.09
N ASP A 47 17.69 -1.10 19.83
CA ASP A 47 16.95 -2.00 18.93
C ASP A 47 17.78 -2.54 17.75
N ALA A 48 19.08 -2.26 17.72
CA ALA A 48 19.92 -2.66 16.61
C ALA A 48 20.16 -4.17 16.58
N VAL A 49 19.90 -4.79 15.42
CA VAL A 49 20.27 -6.17 15.10
C VAL A 49 21.55 -6.13 14.26
N GLN A 50 22.39 -7.16 14.32
CA GLN A 50 23.52 -7.30 13.40
C GLN A 50 23.03 -7.17 11.94
N PRO A 51 23.82 -6.58 11.03
CA PRO A 51 23.36 -6.17 9.71
C PRO A 51 23.24 -7.36 8.74
N ILE A 52 22.34 -8.32 9.03
CA ILE A 52 22.07 -9.52 8.21
C ILE A 52 21.75 -9.15 6.76
N ALA A 53 20.99 -8.07 6.52
CA ALA A 53 20.67 -7.62 5.17
C ALA A 53 21.93 -7.22 4.36
N SER A 54 22.93 -6.64 5.03
CA SER A 54 24.23 -6.32 4.42
C SER A 54 24.99 -7.60 4.07
N LEU A 55 25.05 -8.56 4.99
CA LEU A 55 25.69 -9.86 4.78
C LEU A 55 25.04 -10.59 3.60
N GLN A 56 23.71 -10.66 3.55
CA GLN A 56 22.99 -11.31 2.44
C GLN A 56 23.22 -10.59 1.11
N THR A 57 23.29 -9.26 1.09
CA THR A 57 23.60 -8.49 -0.12
C THR A 57 24.99 -8.83 -0.63
N ALA A 58 26.00 -8.79 0.24
CA ALA A 58 27.37 -9.15 -0.09
C ALA A 58 27.48 -10.61 -0.55
N ALA A 59 26.80 -11.53 0.16
CA ALA A 59 26.79 -12.94 -0.20
C ALA A 59 26.22 -13.17 -1.60
N ARG A 60 25.11 -12.52 -1.94
CA ARG A 60 24.54 -12.58 -3.30
C ARG A 60 25.46 -11.99 -4.35
N ALA A 61 26.15 -10.89 -4.03
CA ALA A 61 27.08 -10.20 -4.92
C ALA A 61 28.41 -10.96 -5.16
N VAL A 62 28.81 -11.80 -4.20
CA VAL A 62 30.03 -12.62 -4.31
C VAL A 62 29.72 -13.95 -4.99
N THR A 63 28.66 -14.61 -4.56
CA THR A 63 28.34 -15.97 -5.03
C THR A 63 27.64 -15.98 -6.38
N GLY A 64 27.00 -14.88 -6.79
CA GLY A 64 26.09 -14.91 -7.92
C GLY A 64 24.86 -15.77 -7.67
N GLU A 65 24.55 -16.07 -6.40
CA GLU A 65 23.40 -16.88 -6.01
C GLU A 65 22.36 -16.06 -5.27
N ARG A 66 21.11 -16.52 -5.37
CA ARG A 66 20.05 -16.06 -4.45
C ARG A 66 20.26 -16.73 -3.11
N LEU A 67 20.15 -15.98 -2.02
CA LEU A 67 20.51 -16.47 -0.70
C LEU A 67 19.56 -16.02 0.41
N VAL A 68 19.16 -16.97 1.25
CA VAL A 68 18.55 -16.72 2.56
C VAL A 68 19.54 -17.08 3.65
N PHE A 69 19.73 -16.17 4.60
CA PHE A 69 20.42 -16.45 5.86
C PHE A 69 19.46 -16.17 7.00
N THR A 70 19.07 -17.20 7.75
CA THR A 70 18.14 -17.03 8.87
C THR A 70 18.86 -16.43 10.07
N ASN A 71 18.21 -15.52 10.78
CA ASN A 71 18.80 -14.85 11.93
C ASN A 71 19.21 -15.85 13.04
N PRO A 72 20.51 -15.94 13.40
CA PRO A 72 20.98 -16.84 14.47
C PRO A 72 20.40 -16.54 15.86
N ASP A 73 19.95 -15.30 16.11
CA ASP A 73 19.28 -14.95 17.37
C ASP A 73 17.82 -15.41 17.41
N ARG A 74 17.26 -15.79 16.25
CA ARG A 74 15.86 -16.19 16.08
C ARG A 74 15.75 -17.34 15.09
N PRO A 75 16.36 -18.50 15.41
CA PRO A 75 16.27 -19.67 14.56
C PRO A 75 14.82 -20.15 14.46
N ALA A 76 14.53 -20.96 13.42
CA ALA A 76 13.23 -21.60 13.31
C ALA A 76 12.96 -22.44 14.56
N ARG A 77 11.73 -22.43 15.08
CA ARG A 77 11.34 -23.21 16.26
C ARG A 77 10.88 -24.63 15.92
N THR A 78 10.57 -24.88 14.66
CA THR A 78 10.00 -26.13 14.16
C THR A 78 10.72 -26.56 12.88
N GLY A 79 10.51 -27.82 12.48
CA GLY A 79 11.14 -28.43 11.31
C GLY A 79 12.49 -29.09 11.62
N ARG A 80 13.10 -29.69 10.59
CA ARG A 80 14.31 -30.52 10.68
C ARG A 80 15.51 -29.83 11.36
N TRP A 81 15.62 -28.51 11.24
CA TRP A 81 16.72 -27.71 11.81
C TRP A 81 16.25 -26.71 12.87
N ALA A 82 15.21 -27.07 13.63
CA ALA A 82 14.74 -26.26 14.74
C ALA A 82 15.91 -25.88 15.68
N GLY A 83 15.95 -24.63 16.12
CA GLY A 83 17.01 -24.09 16.98
C GLY A 83 18.31 -23.70 16.26
N ARG A 84 18.46 -24.00 14.97
CA ARG A 84 19.67 -23.70 14.19
C ARG A 84 19.44 -22.58 13.18
N SER A 85 20.46 -21.77 12.92
CA SER A 85 20.48 -20.90 11.73
C SER A 85 20.88 -21.71 10.49
N VAL A 86 20.29 -21.38 9.35
CA VAL A 86 20.57 -22.01 8.07
C VAL A 86 20.96 -20.96 7.02
N ILE A 87 21.88 -21.34 6.13
CA ILE A 87 22.11 -20.67 4.85
C ILE A 87 21.40 -21.51 3.77
N VAL A 88 20.68 -20.86 2.87
CA VAL A 88 19.87 -21.53 1.86
C VAL A 88 20.10 -20.89 0.49
N THR A 89 20.42 -21.71 -0.50
CA THR A 89 20.72 -21.30 -1.89
C THR A 89 20.15 -22.29 -2.90
N PRO A 90 19.85 -21.86 -4.14
CA PRO A 90 19.38 -22.76 -5.18
C PRO A 90 20.51 -23.62 -5.77
N GLY A 91 21.77 -23.17 -5.71
CA GLY A 91 22.97 -23.92 -6.11
C GLY A 91 23.96 -24.14 -4.96
N ALA A 92 24.95 -25.01 -5.20
CA ALA A 92 26.01 -25.29 -4.25
C ALA A 92 26.89 -24.06 -3.99
N LEU A 93 27.40 -23.91 -2.76
CA LEU A 93 28.27 -22.81 -2.36
C LEU A 93 29.74 -23.24 -2.39
N ASP A 94 30.61 -22.38 -2.90
CA ASP A 94 32.05 -22.53 -2.72
C ASP A 94 32.42 -22.19 -1.27
N GLY A 95 32.82 -23.22 -0.52
CA GLY A 95 33.16 -23.10 0.88
C GLY A 95 34.30 -22.12 1.18
N ALA A 96 35.30 -22.03 0.30
CA ALA A 96 36.44 -21.12 0.47
C ALA A 96 36.00 -19.66 0.27
N VAL A 97 35.19 -19.41 -0.76
CA VAL A 97 34.66 -18.08 -1.07
C VAL A 97 33.75 -17.58 0.06
N VAL A 98 32.85 -18.42 0.56
CA VAL A 98 31.91 -18.03 1.63
C VAL A 98 32.61 -17.81 2.97
N ARG A 99 33.67 -18.57 3.28
CA ARG A 99 34.50 -18.33 4.48
C ARG A 99 35.22 -16.98 4.37
N THR A 100 35.84 -16.68 3.23
CA THR A 100 36.45 -15.38 2.98
C THR A 100 35.41 -14.26 3.12
N LEU A 101 34.23 -14.40 2.50
CA LEU A 101 33.16 -13.43 2.62
C LEU A 101 32.74 -13.16 4.06
N MET A 102 32.57 -14.21 4.87
CA MET A 102 32.16 -14.06 6.27
C MET A 102 33.22 -13.31 7.07
N ARG A 103 34.49 -13.66 6.89
CA ARG A 103 35.63 -12.98 7.52
C ARG A 103 35.70 -11.51 7.10
N GLU A 104 35.60 -11.21 5.81
CA GLU A 104 35.65 -9.84 5.29
C GLU A 104 34.45 -8.99 5.75
N TRP A 105 33.26 -9.59 5.84
CA TRP A 105 32.10 -8.91 6.40
C TRP A 105 32.27 -8.63 7.89
N GLU A 106 32.72 -9.63 8.65
CA GLU A 106 32.91 -9.55 10.10
C GLU A 106 33.90 -8.43 10.48
N THR A 107 35.05 -8.35 9.81
CA THR A 107 36.08 -7.33 10.06
C THR A 107 35.63 -5.89 9.73
N ARG A 108 34.54 -5.74 8.97
CA ARG A 108 33.97 -4.44 8.57
C ARG A 108 32.82 -3.99 9.49
N LEU A 109 32.49 -4.76 10.50
CA LEU A 109 31.53 -4.35 11.52
C LEU A 109 32.14 -3.26 12.42
N ASP A 110 31.38 -2.19 12.65
CA ASP A 110 31.82 -1.09 13.52
C ASP A 110 32.05 -1.60 14.96
N GLY A 111 33.23 -1.32 15.50
CA GLY A 111 33.64 -1.78 16.83
C GLY A 111 34.07 -3.25 16.92
N HIS A 112 34.28 -3.92 15.79
CA HIS A 112 34.87 -5.26 15.76
C HIS A 112 36.39 -5.19 15.92
N ASP A 113 36.99 -6.20 16.55
CA ASP A 113 38.41 -6.21 16.90
C ASP A 113 39.31 -6.88 15.84
N GLY A 114 38.74 -7.20 14.67
CA GLY A 114 39.44 -7.77 13.52
C GLY A 114 39.66 -9.29 13.59
N ARG A 115 39.19 -9.98 14.65
CA ARG A 115 39.37 -11.44 14.77
C ARG A 115 38.37 -12.23 13.93
N ASP A 116 38.84 -13.23 13.21
CA ASP A 116 37.95 -14.19 12.53
C ASP A 116 37.29 -15.12 13.56
N THR A 117 36.01 -14.90 13.87
CA THR A 117 35.27 -15.74 14.82
C THR A 117 34.20 -16.59 14.16
N LEU A 118 33.61 -16.12 13.06
CA LEU A 118 32.52 -16.82 12.40
C LEU A 118 32.96 -17.74 11.27
N ALA A 119 33.99 -17.37 10.49
CA ALA A 119 34.29 -18.10 9.26
C ALA A 119 34.78 -19.52 9.55
N ALA A 120 35.51 -19.72 10.66
CA ALA A 120 35.92 -21.05 11.13
C ALA A 120 34.74 -21.93 11.59
N LEU A 121 33.66 -21.31 12.08
CA LEU A 121 32.46 -22.00 12.59
C LEU A 121 31.42 -22.28 11.51
N LEU A 122 31.62 -21.78 10.30
CA LEU A 122 30.69 -22.02 9.19
C LEU A 122 30.67 -23.50 8.82
N GLN A 123 29.47 -24.06 8.86
CA GLN A 123 29.17 -25.36 8.28
C GLN A 123 28.73 -25.17 6.84
N LEU A 124 29.57 -25.64 5.91
CA LEU A 124 29.39 -25.53 4.47
C LEU A 124 29.55 -26.90 3.78
N SER A 125 29.67 -27.98 4.55
CA SER A 125 29.53 -29.33 4.03
C SER A 125 28.08 -29.52 3.60
N ASP A 126 27.88 -29.73 2.31
CA ASP A 126 26.56 -29.93 1.73
C ASP A 126 26.19 -31.42 1.79
N ASP A 127 24.98 -31.73 2.26
CA ASP A 127 24.38 -33.07 2.11
C ASP A 127 23.87 -33.32 0.67
N GLY A 128 24.22 -32.43 -0.26
CA GLY A 128 23.71 -32.37 -1.62
C GLY A 128 22.38 -31.60 -1.72
N PRO A 129 21.88 -31.38 -2.96
CA PRO A 129 20.60 -30.73 -3.18
C PRO A 129 19.45 -31.55 -2.57
N GLN A 130 18.68 -30.93 -1.69
CA GLN A 130 17.54 -31.55 -1.03
C GLN A 130 16.23 -31.19 -1.75
N PRO A 131 15.31 -32.14 -2.00
CA PRO A 131 13.98 -31.82 -2.50
C PRO A 131 13.26 -30.88 -1.54
N LEU A 132 12.77 -29.73 -2.04
CA LEU A 132 12.09 -28.75 -1.19
C LEU A 132 10.80 -29.34 -0.57
N SER A 133 10.14 -30.25 -1.28
CA SER A 133 8.98 -31.00 -0.77
C SER A 133 9.30 -31.79 0.50
N SER A 134 10.52 -32.33 0.64
CA SER A 134 10.94 -33.06 1.85
C SER A 134 11.08 -32.17 3.10
N LEU A 135 11.13 -30.85 2.91
CA LEU A 135 11.29 -29.84 3.96
C LEU A 135 9.97 -29.21 4.38
N LEU A 136 8.90 -29.54 3.65
CA LEU A 136 7.53 -29.17 3.98
C LEU A 136 6.85 -30.38 4.61
N HIS A 137 6.07 -30.13 5.65
CA HIS A 137 5.37 -31.17 6.38
C HIS A 137 3.87 -30.92 6.31
N ARG A 138 3.08 -32.00 6.43
CA ARG A 138 1.64 -31.89 6.63
C ARG A 138 1.32 -32.17 8.08
N ASP A 139 0.54 -31.28 8.70
CA ASP A 139 0.02 -31.53 10.04
C ASP A 139 -1.12 -32.56 10.03
N ALA A 140 -1.71 -32.85 11.19
CA ALA A 140 -2.81 -33.80 11.33
C ALA A 140 -4.07 -33.42 10.50
N MET A 141 -4.21 -32.15 10.12
CA MET A 141 -5.30 -31.63 9.30
C MET A 141 -4.93 -31.56 7.80
N GLY A 142 -3.76 -32.06 7.43
CA GLY A 142 -3.24 -32.06 6.06
C GLY A 142 -2.64 -30.72 5.62
N ARG A 143 -2.48 -29.75 6.54
CA ARG A 143 -2.01 -28.41 6.23
C ARG A 143 -0.52 -28.37 6.06
N ILE A 144 -0.07 -27.65 5.06
CA ILE A 144 1.33 -27.50 4.70
C ILE A 144 1.97 -26.54 5.70
N THR A 145 2.90 -27.09 6.48
CA THR A 145 3.70 -26.38 7.47
C THR A 145 5.17 -26.49 7.06
N GLY A 146 5.97 -25.50 7.44
CA GLY A 146 7.37 -25.46 7.06
C GLY A 146 8.04 -24.16 7.45
N PRO A 147 9.37 -24.09 7.33
CA PRO A 147 10.06 -22.84 7.58
C PRO A 147 9.71 -21.82 6.48
N ARG A 148 9.43 -20.58 6.85
CA ARG A 148 8.96 -19.55 5.88
C ARG A 148 9.90 -19.31 4.71
N TRP A 149 11.19 -19.54 4.89
CA TRP A 149 12.15 -19.41 3.80
C TRP A 149 11.89 -20.43 2.68
N ALA A 150 11.28 -21.59 2.97
CA ALA A 150 10.97 -22.60 1.97
C ALA A 150 9.99 -22.07 0.92
N PHE A 151 8.96 -21.33 1.34
CA PHE A 151 8.02 -20.71 0.41
C PHE A 151 8.71 -19.65 -0.47
N ARG A 152 9.60 -18.84 0.11
CA ARG A 152 10.41 -17.89 -0.67
C ARG A 152 11.27 -18.60 -1.73
N VAL A 153 11.91 -19.71 -1.37
CA VAL A 153 12.77 -20.48 -2.28
C VAL A 153 11.96 -21.16 -3.39
N ALA A 154 10.75 -21.64 -3.10
CA ALA A 154 9.83 -22.15 -4.13
C ALA A 154 9.57 -21.08 -5.21
N GLY A 155 9.37 -19.82 -4.81
CA GLY A 155 9.22 -18.70 -5.74
C GLY A 155 10.43 -18.52 -6.69
N TRP A 156 11.65 -18.76 -6.22
CA TRP A 156 12.87 -18.68 -7.05
C TRP A 156 12.91 -19.74 -8.16
N ARG A 157 12.44 -20.96 -7.85
CA ARG A 157 12.37 -22.03 -8.84
C ARG A 157 11.39 -21.66 -9.95
N LEU A 158 10.20 -21.21 -9.58
CA LEU A 158 9.17 -20.76 -10.53
C LEU A 158 9.67 -19.60 -11.39
N ALA A 159 10.32 -18.61 -10.77
CA ALA A 159 10.94 -17.51 -11.50
C ALA A 159 11.98 -18.04 -12.50
N SER A 160 12.81 -19.00 -12.12
CA SER A 160 13.83 -19.57 -13.01
C SER A 160 13.20 -20.31 -14.20
N MET A 161 12.09 -21.01 -13.99
CA MET A 161 11.34 -21.67 -15.08
C MET A 161 10.77 -20.64 -16.05
N LEU A 162 10.15 -19.57 -15.54
CA LEU A 162 9.60 -18.46 -16.35
C LEU A 162 10.70 -17.66 -17.05
N ALA A 163 11.89 -17.49 -16.45
CA ALA A 163 13.02 -16.82 -17.10
C ALA A 163 13.58 -17.63 -18.27
N ALA A 164 13.52 -18.97 -18.19
CA ALA A 164 14.04 -19.87 -19.22
C ALA A 164 13.21 -19.87 -20.51
N GLN A 165 11.95 -19.43 -20.45
CA GLN A 165 11.06 -19.35 -21.61
C GLN A 165 10.63 -17.90 -21.82
N PRO A 166 11.03 -17.25 -22.93
CA PRO A 166 10.58 -15.89 -23.24
C PRO A 166 9.05 -15.77 -23.34
N LEU A 167 8.48 -14.66 -22.87
CA LEU A 167 7.05 -14.38 -22.91
C LEU A 167 6.62 -13.83 -24.28
N PRO A 168 5.81 -14.56 -25.06
CA PRO A 168 5.22 -14.02 -26.29
C PRO A 168 4.15 -12.98 -25.94
N LEU A 169 4.26 -11.77 -26.49
CA LEU A 169 3.27 -10.70 -26.28
C LEU A 169 2.37 -10.48 -27.49
N ASP A 170 2.95 -10.63 -28.68
CA ASP A 170 2.33 -10.48 -29.99
C ASP A 170 3.18 -11.25 -31.01
N GLU A 171 2.56 -11.80 -32.05
CA GLU A 171 3.25 -12.58 -33.09
C GLU A 171 4.26 -11.76 -33.91
N SER A 172 4.07 -10.43 -33.96
CA SER A 172 4.96 -9.52 -34.69
C SER A 172 6.17 -9.03 -33.88
N LEU A 173 6.24 -9.36 -32.58
CA LEU A 173 7.30 -8.89 -31.68
C LEU A 173 8.20 -10.05 -31.25
N PRO A 174 9.51 -9.81 -31.05
CA PRO A 174 10.36 -10.75 -30.34
C PRO A 174 9.79 -11.04 -28.95
N ALA A 175 9.83 -12.32 -28.56
CA ALA A 175 9.38 -12.73 -27.24
C ALA A 175 10.21 -12.06 -26.15
N LEU A 176 9.54 -11.63 -25.08
CA LEU A 176 10.15 -10.86 -24.00
C LEU A 176 10.95 -11.79 -23.08
N ARG A 177 12.28 -11.66 -23.09
CA ARG A 177 13.17 -12.38 -22.16
C ARG A 177 13.24 -11.69 -20.80
N PHE A 178 13.11 -12.48 -19.75
CA PHE A 178 13.30 -12.03 -18.38
C PHE A 178 14.64 -12.50 -17.80
N HIS A 179 15.25 -11.64 -16.99
CA HIS A 179 16.37 -11.98 -16.11
C HIS A 179 15.90 -12.08 -14.66
N LEU A 180 16.56 -12.92 -13.89
CA LEU A 180 16.33 -13.02 -12.45
C LEU A 180 17.02 -11.88 -11.73
N ASP A 181 16.38 -11.29 -10.73
CA ASP A 181 17.06 -10.43 -9.76
C ASP A 181 17.54 -11.24 -8.54
N SER A 182 18.50 -10.67 -7.80
CA SER A 182 19.08 -11.30 -6.60
C SER A 182 18.10 -11.48 -5.44
N GLU A 183 16.87 -10.97 -5.53
CA GLU A 183 15.79 -11.21 -4.55
C GLU A 183 14.85 -12.35 -4.97
N GLY A 184 14.82 -12.68 -6.27
CA GLY A 184 13.95 -13.70 -6.87
C GLY A 184 12.88 -13.17 -7.83
N ASP A 185 12.91 -11.88 -8.19
CA ASP A 185 11.95 -11.32 -9.15
C ASP A 185 12.45 -11.46 -10.59
N LEU A 186 11.54 -11.33 -11.55
CA LEU A 186 11.86 -11.28 -12.98
C LEU A 186 11.90 -9.84 -13.47
N LEU A 187 12.86 -9.50 -14.33
CA LEU A 187 13.07 -8.18 -14.91
C LEU A 187 13.32 -8.25 -16.41
N ALA A 188 12.60 -7.42 -17.18
CA ALA A 188 12.85 -7.22 -18.61
C ALA A 188 14.12 -6.37 -18.86
N TRP A 189 15.28 -6.86 -18.41
CA TRP A 189 16.52 -6.10 -18.32
C TRP A 189 17.13 -5.71 -19.67
N GLN A 190 17.18 -6.67 -20.61
CA GLN A 190 17.82 -6.50 -21.93
C GLN A 190 17.00 -5.65 -22.91
N ALA A 191 15.69 -5.52 -22.69
CA ALA A 191 14.79 -4.81 -23.59
C ALA A 191 13.96 -3.77 -22.82
N PRO A 192 14.55 -2.76 -22.17
CA PRO A 192 13.77 -1.79 -21.40
C PRO A 192 12.78 -1.03 -22.29
N LEU A 193 11.65 -0.64 -21.72
CA LEU A 193 10.73 0.32 -22.31
C LEU A 193 11.41 1.69 -22.37
N VAL A 194 11.24 2.40 -23.48
CA VAL A 194 11.79 3.74 -23.71
C VAL A 194 10.67 4.68 -24.11
N HIS A 195 10.61 5.85 -23.49
CA HIS A 195 9.71 6.92 -23.93
C HIS A 195 10.35 8.28 -23.70
N GLU A 196 10.28 9.14 -24.71
CA GLU A 196 10.77 10.50 -24.61
C GLU A 196 9.61 11.47 -24.42
N ARG A 197 9.78 12.40 -23.49
CA ARG A 197 8.79 13.44 -23.24
C ARG A 197 9.47 14.79 -23.10
N THR A 198 8.90 15.80 -23.71
CA THR A 198 9.33 17.19 -23.52
C THR A 198 8.68 17.73 -22.26
N TRP A 199 9.50 18.12 -21.28
CA TRP A 199 9.09 18.84 -20.09
C TRP A 199 9.47 20.30 -20.21
N ILE A 200 8.69 21.16 -19.58
CA ILE A 200 9.13 22.51 -19.28
C ILE A 200 9.81 22.38 -17.93
N ASP A 201 11.10 22.69 -17.92
CA ASP A 201 11.87 22.80 -16.70
C ASP A 201 11.27 23.94 -15.86
N GLU A 202 10.77 23.62 -14.67
CA GLU A 202 9.99 24.56 -13.84
C GLU A 202 10.84 25.76 -13.39
N GLU A 203 12.16 25.60 -13.28
CA GLU A 203 13.09 26.64 -12.82
C GLU A 203 13.60 27.54 -13.94
N SER A 204 13.97 26.98 -15.10
CA SER A 204 14.49 27.75 -16.24
C SER A 204 13.42 28.15 -17.26
N GLY A 205 12.22 27.58 -17.16
CA GLY A 205 11.15 27.74 -18.15
C GLY A 205 11.48 27.12 -19.52
N LYS A 206 12.63 26.46 -19.68
CA LYS A 206 13.08 25.90 -20.96
C LYS A 206 12.47 24.54 -21.21
N ARG A 207 12.22 24.24 -22.48
CA ARG A 207 11.79 22.92 -22.90
C ARG A 207 12.99 21.97 -22.91
N ARG A 208 12.96 20.94 -22.07
CA ARG A 208 13.93 19.84 -22.07
C ARG A 208 13.27 18.56 -22.53
N ARG A 209 13.87 17.88 -23.51
CA ARG A 209 13.47 16.52 -23.90
C ARG A 209 14.18 15.54 -22.96
N ILE A 210 13.40 14.69 -22.29
CA ILE A 210 13.91 13.71 -21.34
C ILE A 210 13.47 12.33 -21.81
N ALA A 211 14.44 11.44 -22.00
CA ALA A 211 14.18 10.01 -22.19
C ALA A 211 13.95 9.36 -20.83
N GLY A 212 12.91 8.53 -20.73
CA GLY A 212 12.61 7.75 -19.55
C GLY A 212 12.66 6.27 -19.88
N TYR A 213 13.25 5.50 -18.97
CA TYR A 213 13.40 4.06 -19.12
C TYR A 213 12.61 3.31 -18.04
N ALA A 214 12.03 2.18 -18.40
CA ALA A 214 11.33 1.33 -17.44
C ALA A 214 11.43 -0.15 -17.85
N MET A 215 11.18 -1.04 -16.90
CA MET A 215 11.22 -2.49 -17.11
C MET A 215 9.96 -3.11 -16.51
N GLU A 216 9.36 -4.06 -17.21
CA GLU A 216 8.40 -4.98 -16.63
C GLU A 216 9.10 -5.81 -15.55
N ARG A 217 8.44 -5.93 -14.41
CA ARG A 217 8.90 -6.69 -13.26
C ARG A 217 7.80 -7.63 -12.79
N ILE A 218 8.11 -8.90 -12.62
CA ILE A 218 7.18 -9.90 -12.08
C ILE A 218 7.71 -10.37 -10.73
N HIS A 219 6.89 -10.21 -9.69
CA HIS A 219 7.14 -10.77 -8.37
C HIS A 219 6.35 -12.08 -8.22
N ILE A 220 6.95 -13.07 -7.57
CA ILE A 220 6.31 -14.36 -7.29
C ILE A 220 6.33 -14.58 -5.78
N GLU A 221 5.13 -14.66 -5.20
CA GLU A 221 4.93 -14.98 -3.80
C GLU A 221 4.32 -16.37 -3.72
N VAL A 222 4.93 -17.27 -2.93
CA VAL A 222 4.38 -18.61 -2.70
C VAL A 222 3.94 -18.66 -1.25
N GLU A 223 2.75 -19.18 -1.02
CA GLU A 223 2.19 -19.37 0.32
C GLU A 223 1.14 -20.48 0.33
N PRO A 224 0.79 -21.02 1.50
CA PRO A 224 -0.38 -21.87 1.63
C PRO A 224 -1.65 -21.11 1.25
N ALA A 225 -2.50 -21.74 0.44
CA ALA A 225 -3.86 -21.29 0.17
C ALA A 225 -4.68 -21.19 1.48
N PRO A 226 -5.76 -20.41 1.52
CA PRO A 226 -6.70 -20.43 2.64
C PRO A 226 -7.07 -21.86 3.06
N GLY A 227 -6.90 -22.21 4.34
CA GLY A 227 -7.07 -23.56 4.86
C GLY A 227 -5.80 -24.41 4.88
N GLY A 228 -4.73 -23.98 4.22
CA GLY A 228 -3.36 -24.49 4.35
C GLY A 228 -3.05 -25.76 3.56
N LYS A 229 -4.02 -26.39 2.90
CA LYS A 229 -3.84 -27.74 2.31
C LYS A 229 -3.08 -27.75 0.98
N THR A 230 -3.05 -26.63 0.28
CA THR A 230 -2.44 -26.48 -1.06
C THR A 230 -1.49 -25.30 -1.05
N LEU A 231 -0.35 -25.40 -1.74
CA LEU A 231 0.51 -24.24 -2.00
C LEU A 231 0.04 -23.53 -3.27
N ILE A 232 0.04 -22.20 -3.24
CA ILE A 232 -0.28 -21.37 -4.39
C ILE A 232 0.86 -20.39 -4.64
N ALA A 233 1.23 -20.22 -5.90
CA ALA A 233 2.11 -19.16 -6.35
C ALA A 233 1.28 -18.00 -6.92
N HIS A 234 1.40 -16.82 -6.32
CA HIS A 234 0.80 -15.57 -6.80
C HIS A 234 1.83 -14.78 -7.62
N LEU A 235 1.53 -14.54 -8.89
CA LEU A 235 2.32 -13.72 -9.78
C LEU A 235 1.76 -12.29 -9.82
N SER A 236 2.63 -11.30 -9.62
CA SER A 236 2.26 -9.89 -9.65
C SER A 236 3.19 -9.08 -10.55
N ALA A 237 2.64 -8.62 -11.68
CA ALA A 237 3.36 -7.80 -12.65
C ALA A 237 3.25 -6.29 -12.34
N ARG A 238 4.36 -5.58 -12.49
CA ARG A 238 4.47 -4.11 -12.31
C ARG A 238 5.51 -3.51 -13.22
N ILE A 239 5.57 -2.17 -13.25
CA ILE A 239 6.61 -1.42 -13.95
C ILE A 239 7.63 -0.90 -12.94
N SER A 240 8.90 -1.23 -13.15
CA SER A 240 10.05 -0.70 -12.43
C SER A 240 10.69 0.40 -13.28
N ARG A 241 10.58 1.66 -12.86
CA ARG A 241 11.15 2.80 -13.57
C ARG A 241 12.63 2.97 -13.22
N VAL A 242 13.43 3.32 -14.22
CA VAL A 242 14.81 3.74 -14.01
C VAL A 242 14.79 5.19 -13.54
N ALA A 243 15.54 5.48 -12.49
CA ALA A 243 15.61 6.83 -11.92
C ALA A 243 16.35 7.77 -12.85
N THR A 244 15.91 9.01 -12.94
CA THR A 244 16.59 10.09 -13.69
C THR A 244 17.48 10.95 -12.79
N HIS A 245 17.42 10.75 -11.47
CA HIS A 245 18.24 11.43 -10.46
C HIS A 245 18.36 10.58 -9.18
N TYR A 246 19.33 10.90 -8.31
CA TYR A 246 19.54 10.15 -7.04
C TYR A 246 18.63 10.56 -5.87
N LYS A 247 17.88 11.67 -5.98
CA LYS A 247 16.96 12.10 -4.91
C LYS A 247 15.93 10.99 -4.64
N GLY A 248 15.87 10.52 -3.38
CA GLY A 248 14.96 9.45 -2.95
C GLY A 248 15.35 8.02 -3.37
N ILE A 249 16.49 7.81 -4.04
CA ILE A 249 16.93 6.48 -4.49
C ILE A 249 17.69 5.77 -3.38
N ARG A 250 17.26 4.54 -3.06
CA ARG A 250 17.87 3.69 -2.01
C ARG A 250 18.51 2.42 -2.54
N ASN A 251 18.20 2.04 -3.78
CA ASN A 251 18.67 0.79 -4.38
C ASN A 251 18.98 1.02 -5.86
N VAL A 252 19.98 0.30 -6.35
CA VAL A 252 20.31 0.19 -7.77
C VAL A 252 20.20 -1.26 -8.23
N LEU A 253 20.05 -1.45 -9.53
CA LEU A 253 20.10 -2.72 -10.23
C LEU A 253 21.31 -2.72 -11.14
N LEU A 254 22.07 -3.82 -11.18
CA LEU A 254 23.23 -3.98 -12.05
C LEU A 254 23.40 -5.44 -12.46
N CYS A 255 24.02 -5.69 -13.62
CA CYS A 255 24.43 -7.04 -13.99
C CYS A 255 25.41 -7.58 -12.96
N HIS A 256 25.23 -8.83 -12.54
CA HIS A 256 26.13 -9.46 -11.59
C HIS A 256 27.48 -9.80 -12.26
N PRO A 257 28.63 -9.46 -11.64
CA PRO A 257 29.95 -9.61 -12.28
C PRO A 257 30.34 -11.06 -12.55
N VAL A 258 29.90 -12.01 -11.71
CA VAL A 258 30.17 -13.46 -11.86
C VAL A 258 29.09 -14.16 -12.68
N ASN A 259 27.87 -13.63 -12.69
CA ASN A 259 26.70 -14.32 -13.25
C ASN A 259 25.83 -13.33 -14.03
N PRO A 260 26.20 -12.99 -15.28
CA PRO A 260 25.52 -11.96 -16.06
C PRO A 260 24.02 -12.21 -16.29
N ASP A 261 23.53 -13.45 -16.10
CA ASP A 261 22.12 -13.78 -16.20
C ASP A 261 21.30 -13.32 -14.97
N ILE A 262 21.96 -12.93 -13.88
CA ILE A 262 21.34 -12.40 -12.66
C ILE A 262 21.60 -10.90 -12.51
N ILE A 263 20.55 -10.17 -12.15
CA ILE A 263 20.59 -8.74 -11.83
C ILE A 263 20.73 -8.57 -10.32
N LEU A 264 21.87 -8.06 -9.87
CA LEU A 264 22.08 -7.72 -8.47
C LEU A 264 21.28 -6.46 -8.11
N LYS A 265 20.46 -6.57 -7.07
CA LYS A 265 19.82 -5.43 -6.43
C LYS A 265 20.63 -5.02 -5.21
N ALA A 266 21.31 -3.89 -5.29
CA ALA A 266 22.22 -3.42 -4.25
C ALA A 266 21.69 -2.13 -3.58
N PRO A 267 21.63 -2.07 -2.23
CA PRO A 267 21.33 -0.85 -1.51
C PRO A 267 22.49 0.15 -1.64
N ILE A 268 22.16 1.43 -1.78
CA ILE A 268 23.13 2.53 -1.91
C ILE A 268 22.90 3.61 -0.86
N THR A 269 23.96 4.39 -0.61
CA THR A 269 23.93 5.65 0.14
C THR A 269 24.52 6.74 -0.74
N THR A 270 23.79 7.86 -0.87
CA THR A 270 24.26 9.04 -1.60
C THR A 270 24.78 10.08 -0.61
N ARG A 271 26.04 10.49 -0.80
CA ARG A 271 26.59 11.68 -0.17
C ARG A 271 26.36 12.86 -1.09
N TRP A 272 25.81 13.93 -0.54
CA TRP A 272 25.47 15.14 -1.28
C TRP A 272 26.46 16.26 -0.97
N GLU A 273 26.68 17.13 -1.94
CA GLU A 273 27.42 18.39 -1.80
C GLU A 273 26.71 19.51 -2.54
N LYS A 274 27.06 20.75 -2.22
CA LYS A 274 26.54 21.93 -2.90
C LYS A 274 27.39 22.20 -4.15
N GLY A 275 26.77 22.10 -5.33
CA GLY A 275 27.41 22.35 -6.61
C GLY A 275 27.64 23.84 -6.88
N PRO A 276 28.30 24.19 -8.01
CA PRO A 276 28.68 25.57 -8.35
C PRO A 276 27.49 26.53 -8.46
N GLU A 277 26.34 26.02 -8.90
CA GLU A 277 25.09 26.78 -9.05
C GLU A 277 24.27 26.82 -7.75
N GLY A 278 24.80 26.28 -6.65
CA GLY A 278 24.13 26.24 -5.35
C GLY A 278 23.19 25.05 -5.14
N PHE A 279 23.00 24.18 -6.14
CA PHE A 279 22.14 23.00 -6.04
C PHE A 279 22.86 21.79 -5.42
N MET A 280 22.11 20.96 -4.71
CA MET A 280 22.66 19.72 -4.16
C MET A 280 22.88 18.68 -5.27
N GLN A 281 24.13 18.26 -5.44
CA GLN A 281 24.54 17.23 -6.38
C GLN A 281 25.16 16.04 -5.64
N PRO A 282 25.11 14.82 -6.19
CA PRO A 282 25.75 13.66 -5.58
C PRO A 282 27.28 13.80 -5.66
N ALA A 283 27.93 13.95 -4.50
CA ALA A 283 29.38 13.95 -4.36
C ALA A 283 29.96 12.53 -4.45
N ALA A 284 29.23 11.56 -3.89
CA ALA A 284 29.60 10.14 -3.93
C ALA A 284 28.35 9.26 -3.81
N VAL A 285 28.34 8.14 -4.50
CA VAL A 285 27.32 7.10 -4.37
C VAL A 285 28.01 5.79 -4.02
N LEU A 286 27.73 5.26 -2.83
CA LEU A 286 28.41 4.10 -2.28
C LEU A 286 27.44 2.96 -2.02
N TYR A 287 27.87 1.74 -2.29
CA TYR A 287 27.13 0.54 -1.89
C TYR A 287 27.11 0.41 -0.36
N ARG A 288 25.92 0.18 0.23
CA ARG A 288 25.78 0.05 1.68
C ARG A 288 26.51 -1.20 2.18
N GLY A 289 27.07 -1.11 3.39
CA GLY A 289 27.64 -2.27 4.10
C GLY A 289 28.97 -2.79 3.53
N ALA A 290 29.72 -1.90 2.86
CA ALA A 290 31.00 -2.23 2.24
C ALA A 290 30.94 -3.39 1.22
N THR A 291 29.78 -3.58 0.59
CA THR A 291 29.50 -4.68 -0.34
C THR A 291 30.55 -4.74 -1.46
N ALA A 292 30.91 -3.61 -2.07
CA ALA A 292 31.90 -3.59 -3.15
C ALA A 292 33.30 -4.02 -2.69
N GLN A 293 33.72 -3.60 -1.49
CA GLN A 293 35.02 -3.98 -0.92
C GLN A 293 35.07 -5.47 -0.54
N ILE A 294 33.95 -6.03 -0.06
CA ILE A 294 33.85 -7.46 0.24
C ILE A 294 33.93 -8.27 -1.06
N VAL A 295 33.24 -7.83 -2.12
CA VAL A 295 33.29 -8.48 -3.44
C VAL A 295 34.72 -8.55 -3.96
N GLU A 296 35.44 -7.43 -3.94
CA GLU A 296 36.84 -7.36 -4.38
C GLU A 296 37.76 -8.24 -3.52
N ALA A 297 37.60 -8.23 -2.19
CA ALA A 297 38.40 -9.06 -1.28
C ALA A 297 38.13 -10.57 -1.44
N CYS A 298 36.96 -10.95 -1.93
CA CYS A 298 36.64 -12.35 -2.27
C CYS A 298 37.20 -12.78 -3.63
N GLY A 299 37.98 -11.94 -4.32
CA GLY A 299 38.53 -12.23 -5.64
C GLY A 299 37.49 -12.18 -6.76
N VAL A 300 36.32 -11.59 -6.51
CA VAL A 300 35.27 -11.41 -7.51
C VAL A 300 35.49 -10.08 -8.25
N GLY A 301 35.16 -10.06 -9.55
CA GLY A 301 35.23 -8.86 -10.38
C GLY A 301 34.57 -7.65 -9.72
N ARG A 302 35.25 -6.50 -9.77
CA ARG A 302 34.81 -5.27 -9.11
C ARG A 302 33.41 -4.88 -9.56
N LEU A 303 32.54 -4.56 -8.60
CA LEU A 303 31.21 -4.02 -8.93
C LEU A 303 31.34 -2.69 -9.69
N PRO A 304 30.54 -2.49 -10.76
CA PRO A 304 30.54 -1.23 -11.49
C PRO A 304 30.18 -0.08 -10.53
N GLN A 305 30.86 1.05 -10.69
CA GLN A 305 30.60 2.22 -9.86
C GLN A 305 29.28 2.87 -10.30
N PRO A 306 28.36 3.20 -9.36
CA PRO A 306 27.19 3.99 -9.70
C PRO A 306 27.63 5.35 -10.29
N PRO A 307 27.08 5.77 -11.45
CA PRO A 307 27.52 7.00 -12.09
C PRO A 307 27.09 8.22 -11.26
N LEU A 308 27.92 9.26 -11.16
CA LEU A 308 27.54 10.47 -10.41
C LEU A 308 26.57 11.37 -11.22
N THR A 309 26.70 11.36 -12.54
CA THR A 309 25.89 12.12 -13.50
C THR A 309 25.31 11.18 -14.57
N GLY A 310 24.31 11.64 -15.34
CA GLY A 310 23.76 10.84 -16.45
C GLY A 310 22.90 9.64 -16.04
N LEU A 311 22.25 9.69 -14.87
CA LEU A 311 21.34 8.60 -14.43
C LEU A 311 20.10 8.48 -15.33
N ASP A 312 19.78 9.53 -16.08
CA ASP A 312 18.78 9.56 -17.14
C ASP A 312 19.20 8.82 -18.42
N GLU A 313 20.42 8.26 -18.47
CA GLU A 313 20.88 7.37 -19.53
C GLU A 313 20.85 5.90 -19.09
N LEU A 314 20.69 4.99 -20.05
CA LEU A 314 20.66 3.56 -19.77
C LEU A 314 22.08 3.02 -19.58
N ALA A 315 22.52 2.90 -18.33
CA ALA A 315 23.83 2.36 -17.97
C ALA A 315 23.78 0.93 -17.41
N GLU A 316 24.96 0.38 -17.09
CA GLU A 316 25.13 -0.89 -16.38
C GLU A 316 24.56 -0.86 -14.96
N VAL A 317 24.54 0.32 -14.32
CA VAL A 317 23.92 0.57 -13.02
C VAL A 317 22.66 1.41 -13.22
N ARG A 318 21.50 0.87 -12.86
CA ARG A 318 20.20 1.51 -13.02
C ARG A 318 19.56 1.80 -11.67
N GLY A 319 19.32 3.08 -11.36
CA GLY A 319 18.63 3.47 -10.13
C GLY A 319 17.16 3.02 -10.13
N VAL A 320 16.67 2.47 -9.01
CA VAL A 320 15.25 2.06 -8.89
C VAL A 320 14.42 3.24 -8.38
N HIS A 321 13.67 3.87 -9.28
CA HIS A 321 12.84 5.02 -8.95
C HIS A 321 11.55 4.62 -8.23
N ARG A 322 11.20 5.33 -7.15
CA ARG A 322 9.97 5.04 -6.37
C ARG A 322 8.89 6.12 -6.41
N THR A 323 9.19 7.38 -6.73
CA THR A 323 8.19 8.47 -6.65
C THR A 323 8.60 9.67 -7.51
N GLY A 324 7.69 10.17 -8.37
CA GLY A 324 7.89 11.39 -9.16
C GLY A 324 7.25 11.36 -10.56
N LYS A 325 7.31 12.51 -11.25
CA LYS A 325 7.01 12.63 -12.69
C LYS A 325 8.03 11.78 -13.45
N HIS A 326 7.58 10.98 -14.43
CA HIS A 326 8.44 10.12 -15.24
C HIS A 326 7.85 10.01 -16.66
N PRO A 327 8.65 9.90 -17.73
CA PRO A 327 8.13 9.78 -19.10
C PRO A 327 7.22 8.56 -19.29
N ILE A 328 7.51 7.46 -18.60
CA ILE A 328 6.68 6.23 -18.58
C ILE A 328 5.93 6.14 -17.25
N ASP A 329 4.59 6.06 -17.29
CA ASP A 329 3.78 5.96 -16.06
C ASP A 329 3.63 4.51 -15.55
N LYS A 330 2.78 4.30 -14.53
CA LYS A 330 2.72 3.06 -13.72
C LYS A 330 1.81 2.00 -14.35
N GLY A 331 1.95 0.78 -13.84
CA GLY A 331 1.11 -0.37 -14.17
C GLY A 331 1.47 -1.05 -15.49
N ALA A 332 1.35 -2.38 -15.51
CA ALA A 332 1.62 -3.21 -16.68
C ALA A 332 0.42 -3.30 -17.64
N GLY A 333 -0.80 -3.15 -17.12
CA GLY A 333 -2.06 -3.26 -17.86
C GLY A 333 -2.66 -4.67 -17.82
N ALA A 334 -3.98 -4.75 -17.97
CA ALA A 334 -4.71 -6.01 -17.98
C ALA A 334 -4.33 -6.92 -19.16
N MET A 335 -4.02 -6.35 -20.33
CA MET A 335 -3.57 -7.15 -21.49
C MET A 335 -2.26 -7.89 -21.17
N PHE A 336 -1.31 -7.23 -20.51
CA PHE A 336 -0.06 -7.88 -20.09
C PHE A 336 -0.33 -9.00 -19.08
N HIS A 337 -1.28 -8.80 -18.15
CA HIS A 337 -1.67 -9.84 -17.19
C HIS A 337 -2.31 -11.05 -17.87
N ALA A 338 -3.12 -10.86 -18.91
CA ALA A 338 -3.70 -11.96 -19.67
C ALA A 338 -2.62 -12.77 -20.40
N ARG A 339 -1.66 -12.11 -21.06
CA ARG A 339 -0.52 -12.78 -21.71
C ARG A 339 0.37 -13.52 -20.72
N LEU A 340 0.61 -12.92 -19.55
CA LEU A 340 1.39 -13.55 -18.50
C LEU A 340 0.69 -14.79 -17.93
N GLU A 341 -0.64 -14.78 -17.81
CA GLU A 341 -1.41 -15.96 -17.38
C GLU A 341 -1.24 -17.12 -18.36
N GLU A 342 -1.49 -16.87 -19.65
CA GLU A 342 -1.35 -17.87 -20.72
C GLU A 342 0.05 -18.49 -20.71
N HIS A 343 1.08 -17.64 -20.67
CA HIS A 343 2.47 -18.07 -20.65
C HIS A 343 2.83 -18.84 -19.37
N ALA A 344 2.44 -18.34 -18.20
CA ALA A 344 2.75 -19.02 -16.94
C ALA A 344 2.04 -20.37 -16.85
N GLY A 345 0.79 -20.48 -17.31
CA GLY A 345 0.08 -21.76 -17.35
C GLY A 345 0.80 -22.80 -18.22
N GLN A 346 1.31 -22.38 -19.38
CA GLN A 346 2.11 -23.24 -20.27
C GLN A 346 3.46 -23.63 -19.65
N VAL A 347 4.24 -22.67 -19.15
CA VAL A 347 5.58 -22.91 -18.59
C VAL A 347 5.53 -23.80 -17.34
N LEU A 348 4.55 -23.56 -16.47
CA LEU A 348 4.38 -24.31 -15.24
C LEU A 348 3.64 -25.64 -15.45
N GLY A 349 2.95 -25.81 -16.58
CA GLY A 349 2.09 -26.97 -16.84
C GLY A 349 1.00 -27.09 -15.77
N GLN A 350 0.41 -25.95 -15.39
CA GLN A 350 -0.64 -25.82 -14.39
C GLN A 350 -1.75 -24.91 -14.90
N GLU A 351 -2.98 -25.27 -14.61
CA GLU A 351 -4.11 -24.36 -14.81
C GLU A 351 -4.06 -23.23 -13.78
N PRO A 352 -4.41 -22.00 -14.16
CA PRO A 352 -4.57 -20.91 -13.20
C PRO A 352 -5.73 -21.21 -12.24
N VAL A 353 -5.63 -20.68 -11.03
CA VAL A 353 -6.73 -20.66 -10.05
C VAL A 353 -7.86 -19.81 -10.62
N VAL A 354 -9.02 -20.42 -10.82
CA VAL A 354 -10.20 -19.77 -11.40
C VAL A 354 -11.27 -19.58 -10.35
N TYR A 355 -11.80 -18.36 -10.24
CA TYR A 355 -12.92 -18.02 -9.39
C TYR A 355 -14.23 -18.02 -10.21
N SER A 356 -15.27 -18.66 -9.67
CA SER A 356 -16.58 -18.76 -10.31
C SER A 356 -17.48 -17.60 -9.90
N GLY A 357 -18.13 -16.95 -10.86
CA GLY A 357 -19.04 -15.84 -10.61
C GLY A 357 -20.26 -16.27 -9.80
N THR A 358 -20.64 -15.47 -8.79
CA THR A 358 -21.75 -15.80 -7.90
C THR A 358 -23.00 -14.98 -8.19
N SER A 359 -24.08 -15.24 -7.44
CA SER A 359 -25.29 -14.42 -7.47
C SER A 359 -25.21 -13.13 -6.66
N ILE A 360 -24.14 -12.94 -5.88
CA ILE A 360 -23.98 -11.81 -4.98
C ILE A 360 -23.61 -10.57 -5.78
N LYS A 361 -24.59 -9.70 -6.00
CA LYS A 361 -24.43 -8.46 -6.77
C LYS A 361 -23.90 -7.33 -5.89
N ILE A 362 -22.87 -6.65 -6.37
CA ILE A 362 -22.29 -5.46 -5.73
C ILE A 362 -22.80 -4.22 -6.47
N SER A 363 -24.01 -3.80 -6.14
CA SER A 363 -24.66 -2.63 -6.75
C SER A 363 -24.30 -1.36 -6.00
N LYS A 364 -24.12 -0.25 -6.73
CA LYS A 364 -24.11 1.08 -6.13
C LYS A 364 -25.55 1.62 -6.09
N PRO A 365 -25.87 2.53 -5.15
CA PRO A 365 -27.08 3.33 -5.22
C PRO A 365 -27.12 4.07 -6.58
N GLY A 366 -28.30 4.23 -7.16
CA GLY A 366 -28.46 4.98 -8.41
C GLY A 366 -28.10 6.47 -8.23
N GLY A 367 -27.69 7.14 -9.32
CA GLY A 367 -27.34 8.57 -9.34
C GLY A 367 -25.86 8.88 -9.09
N SER A 368 -25.47 10.12 -9.37
CA SER A 368 -24.15 10.64 -9.00
C SER A 368 -24.17 10.97 -7.51
N LEU A 369 -23.43 10.22 -6.69
CA LEU A 369 -23.25 10.54 -5.28
C LEU A 369 -22.08 11.53 -5.15
N PRO A 370 -22.30 12.75 -4.65
CA PRO A 370 -21.22 13.70 -4.49
C PRO A 370 -20.18 13.18 -3.48
N PRO A 371 -18.89 13.54 -3.63
CA PRO A 371 -17.82 13.22 -2.69
C PRO A 371 -17.84 14.10 -1.42
N TYR A 372 -19.02 14.55 -0.99
CA TYR A 372 -19.30 15.30 0.23
C TYR A 372 -20.72 14.98 0.71
N VAL A 373 -21.13 15.53 1.86
CA VAL A 373 -22.50 15.35 2.40
C VAL A 373 -23.37 16.50 1.89
N PRO A 374 -24.40 16.24 1.08
CA PRO A 374 -25.29 17.28 0.58
C PRO A 374 -26.04 17.99 1.70
N ALA A 375 -26.42 19.26 1.51
CA ALA A 375 -27.18 20.05 2.48
C ALA A 375 -28.43 19.31 2.99
N CYS A 376 -29.18 18.65 2.11
CA CYS A 376 -30.41 17.93 2.46
C CYS A 376 -30.17 16.68 3.34
N LYS A 377 -28.94 16.18 3.43
CA LYS A 377 -28.57 15.02 4.27
C LYS A 377 -27.77 15.40 5.51
N MET A 378 -27.39 16.67 5.63
CA MET A 378 -26.45 17.15 6.66
C MET A 378 -27.02 17.00 8.07
N ALA A 379 -28.26 17.41 8.30
CA ALA A 379 -28.90 17.36 9.62
C ALA A 379 -28.96 15.93 10.19
N ASP A 380 -29.35 14.95 9.36
CA ASP A 380 -29.41 13.54 9.75
C ASP A 380 -28.01 12.96 10.00
N ALA A 381 -27.03 13.33 9.16
CA ALA A 381 -25.64 12.92 9.33
C ALA A 381 -25.04 13.47 10.63
N MET A 382 -25.33 14.73 10.96
CA MET A 382 -24.93 15.36 12.23
C MET A 382 -25.59 14.69 13.43
N THR A 383 -26.89 14.40 13.34
CA THR A 383 -27.62 13.69 14.40
C THR A 383 -27.01 12.32 14.66
N SER A 384 -26.68 11.56 13.61
CA SER A 384 -25.97 10.26 13.71
C SER A 384 -24.58 10.41 14.35
N ALA A 385 -23.86 11.49 14.04
CA ALA A 385 -22.57 11.83 14.64
C ALA A 385 -22.68 12.35 16.09
N ARG A 386 -23.91 12.54 16.60
CA ARG A 386 -24.22 13.16 17.90
C ARG A 386 -23.73 14.61 18.00
N LEU A 387 -23.98 15.40 16.97
CA LEU A 387 -23.64 16.81 16.88
C LEU A 387 -24.91 17.65 16.70
N ASP A 388 -25.00 18.74 17.44
CA ASP A 388 -26.12 19.68 17.35
C ASP A 388 -25.79 20.79 16.34
N THR A 389 -24.54 21.27 16.36
CA THR A 389 -24.05 22.32 15.47
C THR A 389 -22.63 22.03 14.98
N VAL A 390 -22.33 22.45 13.75
CA VAL A 390 -21.02 22.31 13.13
C VAL A 390 -20.67 23.62 12.43
N ARG A 391 -19.52 24.19 12.79
CA ARG A 391 -18.91 25.32 12.08
C ARG A 391 -17.70 24.83 11.30
N THR A 392 -17.68 25.06 9.99
CA THR A 392 -16.46 24.90 9.19
C THR A 392 -15.79 26.24 9.00
N VAL A 393 -14.55 26.36 9.48
CA VAL A 393 -13.71 27.54 9.31
C VAL A 393 -12.80 27.30 8.10
N VAL A 394 -12.96 28.11 7.05
CA VAL A 394 -12.10 28.11 5.86
C VAL A 394 -10.95 29.07 6.12
N LEU A 395 -9.76 28.52 6.36
CA LEU A 395 -8.57 29.25 6.76
C LEU A 395 -7.60 29.40 5.60
N TYR A 396 -7.24 30.63 5.29
CA TYR A 396 -6.40 30.93 4.14
C TYR A 396 -5.48 32.13 4.36
N GLU A 397 -4.49 32.24 3.48
CA GLU A 397 -3.60 33.38 3.31
C GLU A 397 -3.83 34.04 1.93
N SER A 398 -3.98 33.21 0.89
CA SER A 398 -4.06 33.60 -0.51
C SER A 398 -5.51 33.85 -0.96
N ALA A 399 -5.76 35.03 -1.54
CA ALA A 399 -7.05 35.35 -2.15
C ALA A 399 -7.39 34.43 -3.34
N GLN A 400 -6.38 33.92 -4.06
CA GLN A 400 -6.59 32.96 -5.16
C GLN A 400 -7.07 31.62 -4.62
N TRP A 401 -6.48 31.16 -3.52
CA TRP A 401 -6.90 29.93 -2.85
C TRP A 401 -8.33 30.08 -2.31
N HIS A 402 -8.65 31.22 -1.69
CA HIS A 402 -10.00 31.54 -1.24
C HIS A 402 -11.02 31.45 -2.37
N THR A 403 -10.77 32.15 -3.48
CA THR A 403 -11.63 32.15 -4.67
C THR A 403 -11.87 30.73 -5.20
N ARG A 404 -10.81 29.92 -5.26
CA ARG A 404 -10.86 28.53 -5.70
C ARG A 404 -11.78 27.68 -4.80
N VAL A 405 -11.54 27.71 -3.50
CA VAL A 405 -12.25 26.87 -2.53
C VAL A 405 -13.70 27.33 -2.40
N MET A 406 -13.93 28.62 -2.16
CA MET A 406 -15.27 29.17 -2.00
C MET A 406 -16.10 29.04 -3.28
N GLY A 407 -15.49 29.20 -4.46
CA GLY A 407 -16.15 28.97 -5.73
C GLY A 407 -16.61 27.51 -5.92
N GLN A 408 -15.85 26.52 -5.43
CA GLN A 408 -16.31 25.12 -5.45
C GLN A 408 -17.43 24.89 -4.44
N LEU A 409 -17.31 25.43 -3.22
CA LEU A 409 -18.36 25.29 -2.20
C LEU A 409 -19.68 25.93 -2.63
N ALA A 410 -19.62 27.07 -3.33
CA ALA A 410 -20.78 27.71 -3.95
C ALA A 410 -21.52 26.77 -4.91
N ARG A 411 -20.79 25.99 -5.70
CA ARG A 411 -21.36 24.98 -6.61
C ARG A 411 -21.89 23.78 -5.85
N ASP A 412 -21.09 23.22 -4.93
CA ASP A 412 -21.42 22.01 -4.18
C ASP A 412 -22.72 22.14 -3.38
N TYR A 413 -22.99 23.33 -2.83
CA TYR A 413 -24.19 23.64 -2.05
C TYR A 413 -25.26 24.41 -2.84
N ALA A 414 -25.04 24.73 -4.11
CA ALA A 414 -25.91 25.57 -4.93
C ALA A 414 -26.22 26.94 -4.28
N ARG A 415 -25.19 27.60 -3.73
CA ARG A 415 -25.24 28.89 -3.03
C ARG A 415 -24.23 29.86 -3.67
N PRO A 416 -24.57 30.55 -4.77
CA PRO A 416 -23.64 31.40 -5.51
C PRO A 416 -23.02 32.51 -4.65
N GLU A 417 -23.74 32.98 -3.63
CA GLU A 417 -23.25 34.01 -2.71
C GLU A 417 -22.03 33.60 -1.89
N LEU A 418 -21.71 32.30 -1.82
CA LEU A 418 -20.49 31.83 -1.14
C LEU A 418 -19.22 32.23 -1.87
N ALA A 419 -19.27 32.42 -3.20
CA ALA A 419 -18.09 32.77 -3.99
C ALA A 419 -17.49 34.14 -3.59
N ASP A 420 -18.35 35.05 -3.14
CA ASP A 420 -18.01 36.42 -2.74
C ASP A 420 -18.18 36.63 -1.22
N LEU A 421 -18.18 35.56 -0.43
CA LEU A 421 -18.40 35.63 1.02
C LEU A 421 -17.31 36.50 1.69
N PRO A 422 -17.68 37.60 2.39
CA PRO A 422 -16.73 38.37 3.17
C PRO A 422 -16.13 37.55 4.32
N ASP A 423 -14.88 37.85 4.66
CA ASP A 423 -14.25 37.27 5.85
C ASP A 423 -15.07 37.57 7.11
N GLU A 424 -15.05 36.61 8.05
CA GLU A 424 -15.70 36.71 9.35
C GLU A 424 -17.24 36.81 9.30
N GLN A 425 -17.84 36.56 8.12
CA GLN A 425 -19.29 36.46 7.96
C GLN A 425 -19.73 34.99 7.91
N PRO A 426 -20.42 34.45 8.95
CA PRO A 426 -20.92 33.09 8.91
C PRO A 426 -22.14 32.96 8.00
N VAL A 427 -22.20 31.86 7.24
CA VAL A 427 -23.34 31.49 6.39
C VAL A 427 -23.83 30.09 6.77
N VAL A 428 -25.13 29.97 7.02
CA VAL A 428 -25.78 28.68 7.25
C VAL A 428 -26.00 27.95 5.92
N LEU A 429 -25.37 26.79 5.79
CA LEU A 429 -25.45 25.93 4.59
C LEU A 429 -26.57 24.88 4.71
N ALA A 430 -26.83 24.41 5.93
CA ALA A 430 -27.92 23.52 6.28
C ALA A 430 -28.29 23.73 7.77
N PRO A 431 -29.45 23.23 8.26
CA PRO A 431 -29.79 23.34 9.67
C PRO A 431 -28.66 22.82 10.57
N GLY A 432 -28.15 23.68 11.46
CA GLY A 432 -27.03 23.38 12.36
C GLY A 432 -25.63 23.42 11.72
N TYR A 433 -25.51 23.56 10.41
CA TYR A 433 -24.23 23.59 9.71
C TYR A 433 -23.94 24.97 9.11
N GLU A 434 -22.88 25.61 9.59
CA GLU A 434 -22.43 26.91 9.12
C GLU A 434 -20.98 26.89 8.61
N LEU A 435 -20.68 27.84 7.73
CA LEU A 435 -19.37 28.06 7.18
C LEU A 435 -18.95 29.51 7.39
N VAL A 436 -17.67 29.73 7.71
CA VAL A 436 -17.07 31.06 7.81
C VAL A 436 -15.69 31.05 7.17
N ALA A 437 -15.39 32.04 6.34
CA ALA A 437 -14.06 32.27 5.79
C ALA A 437 -13.28 33.21 6.69
N VAL A 438 -12.00 32.92 6.96
CA VAL A 438 -11.14 33.78 7.78
C VAL A 438 -9.73 33.78 7.21
N ARG A 439 -9.23 34.97 6.87
CA ARG A 439 -7.85 35.17 6.43
C ARG A 439 -6.91 35.32 7.62
N LEU A 440 -6.10 34.29 7.90
CA LEU A 440 -5.15 34.25 9.03
C LEU A 440 -3.80 33.67 8.59
N PRO A 441 -2.95 34.47 7.91
CA PRO A 441 -1.65 34.01 7.42
C PRO A 441 -0.76 33.42 8.51
N GLU A 442 -0.82 33.93 9.73
CA GLU A 442 0.01 33.52 10.86
C GLU A 442 -0.25 32.07 11.31
N LEU A 443 -1.42 31.50 10.98
CA LEU A 443 -1.73 30.09 11.24
C LEU A 443 -1.18 29.16 10.15
N VAL A 444 -1.36 29.54 8.87
CA VAL A 444 -1.12 28.66 7.72
C VAL A 444 0.26 28.84 7.08
N ARG A 445 0.93 29.98 7.30
CA ARG A 445 2.27 30.26 6.78
C ARG A 445 3.33 29.45 7.53
N HIS A 446 4.34 28.95 6.82
CA HIS A 446 5.49 28.28 7.44
C HIS A 446 6.27 29.23 8.37
N GLY A 447 7.02 28.63 9.29
CA GLY A 447 7.87 29.35 10.25
C GLY A 447 7.34 29.36 11.68
N SER A 448 8.09 30.05 12.52
CA SER A 448 7.88 30.17 13.97
C SER A 448 6.81 31.22 14.25
N HIS A 449 5.57 30.78 14.42
CA HIS A 449 4.43 31.60 14.80
C HIS A 449 3.82 31.02 16.07
N ASP A 450 3.38 31.88 17.00
CA ASP A 450 2.63 31.44 18.19
C ASP A 450 1.16 31.13 17.82
N ARG A 451 1.00 30.02 17.10
CA ARG A 451 -0.32 29.55 16.63
C ARG A 451 -1.25 29.22 17.78
N SER A 452 -0.69 28.79 18.93
CA SER A 452 -1.47 28.48 20.13
C SER A 452 -2.17 29.71 20.67
N LEU A 453 -1.47 30.85 20.77
CA LEU A 453 -2.05 32.11 21.21
C LEU A 453 -3.18 32.55 20.27
N ILE A 454 -2.95 32.52 18.95
CA ILE A 454 -3.94 32.92 17.94
C ILE A 454 -5.20 32.05 18.00
N LEU A 455 -5.04 30.73 18.12
CA LEU A 455 -6.19 29.82 18.24
C LEU A 455 -6.99 30.05 19.54
N ASN A 456 -6.36 30.54 20.60
CA ASN A 456 -7.02 30.79 21.88
C ASN A 456 -7.78 32.11 21.92
N THR A 457 -7.34 33.12 21.15
CA THR A 457 -7.93 34.46 21.17
C THR A 457 -9.17 34.56 20.29
N LEU A 458 -9.19 33.87 19.14
CA LEU A 458 -10.22 34.07 18.13
C LEU A 458 -11.53 33.31 18.44
N PRO A 459 -12.70 33.97 18.28
CA PRO A 459 -14.00 33.37 18.60
C PRO A 459 -14.39 32.21 17.67
N TRP A 460 -13.88 32.21 16.42
CA TRP A 460 -14.23 31.23 15.40
C TRP A 460 -13.82 29.79 15.76
N PHE A 461 -12.78 29.64 16.58
CA PHE A 461 -12.25 28.35 17.03
C PHE A 461 -12.80 27.88 18.37
N LYS A 462 -13.64 28.69 19.02
CA LYS A 462 -14.28 28.30 20.27
C LYS A 462 -15.56 27.53 19.94
N PRO A 463 -15.69 26.26 20.36
CA PRO A 463 -16.95 25.54 20.20
C PRO A 463 -18.06 26.28 20.96
N GLY A 464 -19.26 26.30 20.37
CA GLY A 464 -20.46 26.81 21.05
C GLY A 464 -20.87 25.94 22.23
N ALA A 465 -21.96 26.31 22.89
CA ALA A 465 -22.56 25.45 23.92
C ALA A 465 -23.13 24.14 23.32
N GLY A 466 -23.26 23.10 24.14
CA GLY A 466 -23.84 21.81 23.74
C GLY A 466 -22.88 20.92 22.95
N ARG A 467 -23.40 20.13 22.00
CA ARG A 467 -22.58 19.24 21.15
C ARG A 467 -22.17 19.97 19.86
N ALA A 468 -21.50 21.10 20.04
CA ALA A 468 -20.98 21.92 18.96
C ALA A 468 -19.60 21.45 18.50
N LEU A 469 -19.36 21.42 17.19
CA LEU A 469 -18.07 21.08 16.58
C LEU A 469 -17.54 22.25 15.75
N VAL A 470 -16.26 22.54 15.90
CA VAL A 470 -15.52 23.38 14.94
C VAL A 470 -14.61 22.48 14.11
N ALA A 471 -14.67 22.63 12.79
CA ALA A 471 -13.83 21.93 11.82
C ALA A 471 -13.05 22.97 10.98
N ALA A 472 -11.86 22.61 10.49
CA ALA A 472 -11.01 23.53 9.74
C ALA A 472 -10.66 23.01 8.34
N LEU A 473 -10.90 23.81 7.31
CA LEU A 473 -10.41 23.59 5.96
C LEU A 473 -9.32 24.62 5.67
N CYS A 474 -8.07 24.15 5.58
CA CYS A 474 -6.91 25.03 5.63
C CYS A 474 -6.15 25.07 4.31
N GLU A 475 -5.69 26.26 3.94
CA GLU A 475 -4.63 26.43 2.95
C GLU A 475 -3.33 25.78 3.46
N THR A 476 -2.59 25.16 2.54
CA THR A 476 -1.22 24.70 2.77
C THR A 476 -0.40 24.83 1.50
N ARG A 477 0.91 24.94 1.64
CA ARG A 477 1.86 24.74 0.54
C ARG A 477 2.97 23.80 0.98
N TYR A 478 3.74 23.29 0.02
CA TYR A 478 4.96 22.59 0.34
C TYR A 478 6.04 23.60 0.76
N PRO A 479 6.87 23.29 1.77
CA PRO A 479 8.04 24.10 2.09
C PRO A 479 8.98 24.15 0.88
N SER A 480 9.53 25.33 0.58
CA SER A 480 10.57 25.46 -0.44
C SER A 480 11.84 24.72 0.00
N GLU A 481 12.73 24.36 -0.95
CA GLU A 481 13.99 23.70 -0.57
C GLU A 481 14.84 24.60 0.34
N GLN A 482 14.83 25.92 0.13
CA GLN A 482 15.47 26.89 1.03
C GLN A 482 14.89 26.87 2.45
N GLU A 483 13.56 26.78 2.58
CA GLU A 483 12.88 26.68 3.88
C GLU A 483 13.21 25.36 4.58
N LYS A 484 13.28 24.25 3.84
CA LYS A 484 13.70 22.95 4.37
C LYS A 484 15.15 22.99 4.88
N GLU A 485 16.06 23.58 4.11
CA GLU A 485 17.48 23.75 4.48
C GLU A 485 17.64 24.61 5.73
N ALA A 486 16.86 25.70 5.83
CA ALA A 486 16.83 26.58 7.00
C ALA A 486 16.10 25.96 8.21
N GLY A 487 15.56 24.75 8.09
CA GLY A 487 14.83 24.08 9.17
C GLY A 487 13.53 24.80 9.55
N VAL A 488 12.93 25.53 8.61
CA VAL A 488 11.67 26.25 8.83
C VAL A 488 10.58 25.24 9.16
N THR A 489 9.80 25.54 10.20
CA THR A 489 8.72 24.67 10.65
C THR A 489 7.60 24.62 9.62
N ASP A 490 7.25 23.41 9.17
CA ASP A 490 6.08 23.16 8.32
C ASP A 490 4.79 23.44 9.11
N ALA A 491 4.03 24.42 8.63
CA ALA A 491 2.78 24.87 9.23
C ALA A 491 1.74 23.76 9.32
N LYS A 492 1.63 22.89 8.31
CA LYS A 492 0.63 21.82 8.26
C LYS A 492 0.81 20.87 9.42
N HIS A 493 2.05 20.44 9.68
CA HIS A 493 2.35 19.50 10.75
C HIS A 493 2.17 20.13 12.14
N ALA A 494 2.63 21.37 12.33
CA ALA A 494 2.45 22.09 13.58
C ALA A 494 0.97 22.33 13.90
N LEU A 495 0.20 22.84 12.92
CA LEU A 495 -1.20 23.21 13.11
C LEU A 495 -2.10 21.99 13.33
N LYS A 496 -1.81 20.86 12.66
CA LYS A 496 -2.61 19.64 12.82
C LYS A 496 -2.57 19.08 14.25
N GLY A 497 -1.42 19.13 14.92
CA GLY A 497 -1.31 18.75 16.33
C GLY A 497 -2.13 19.68 17.24
N LEU A 498 -1.99 20.99 17.05
CA LEU A 498 -2.71 22.01 17.84
C LEU A 498 -4.23 21.95 17.67
N PHE A 499 -4.70 21.64 16.46
CA PHE A 499 -6.12 21.40 16.20
C PHE A 499 -6.62 20.12 16.89
N ALA A 500 -5.83 19.04 16.84
CA ALA A 500 -6.18 17.80 17.52
C ALA A 500 -6.31 17.98 19.05
N GLU A 501 -5.40 18.74 19.68
CA GLU A 501 -5.49 19.09 21.11
C GLU A 501 -6.78 19.84 21.48
N ARG A 502 -7.39 20.53 20.51
CA ARG A 502 -8.64 21.29 20.68
C ARG A 502 -9.89 20.55 20.20
N GLY A 503 -9.77 19.30 19.76
CA GLY A 503 -10.91 18.58 19.21
C GLY A 503 -11.33 19.03 17.81
N ILE A 504 -10.48 19.76 17.08
CA ILE A 504 -10.79 20.34 15.78
C ILE A 504 -10.30 19.40 14.67
N PRO A 505 -11.16 18.69 13.94
CA PRO A 505 -10.75 17.98 12.72
C PRO A 505 -10.32 18.99 11.67
N SER A 506 -9.24 18.67 10.95
CA SER A 506 -8.66 19.56 9.94
C SER A 506 -8.30 18.83 8.66
N GLN A 507 -8.51 19.51 7.53
CA GLN A 507 -8.06 19.09 6.20
C GLN A 507 -7.30 20.22 5.52
N PHE A 508 -6.27 19.86 4.77
CA PHE A 508 -5.34 20.82 4.17
C PHE A 508 -5.34 20.69 2.65
N ILE A 509 -5.52 21.79 1.94
CA ILE A 509 -5.54 21.85 0.47
C ILE A 509 -4.43 22.78 0.00
N THR A 510 -3.68 22.33 -1.00
CA THR A 510 -2.68 23.16 -1.68
C THR A 510 -3.19 23.66 -3.03
N MET A 511 -2.68 24.83 -3.44
CA MET A 511 -2.85 25.34 -4.80
C MET A 511 -2.35 24.34 -5.85
N ASP A 512 -1.34 23.52 -5.52
CA ASP A 512 -0.67 22.61 -6.47
C ASP A 512 -1.35 21.24 -6.67
N SER A 513 -2.58 21.05 -6.19
CA SER A 513 -3.26 19.74 -6.21
C SER A 513 -3.66 19.31 -7.63
N ASP A 514 -3.13 18.17 -8.10
CA ASP A 514 -3.30 17.62 -9.46
C ASP A 514 -3.85 16.18 -9.34
N PRO A 515 -5.01 15.77 -9.92
CA PRO A 515 -5.84 16.36 -10.98
C PRO A 515 -7.25 16.75 -10.51
N GLY A 516 -7.76 17.89 -10.97
CA GLY A 516 -9.05 18.41 -10.56
C GLY A 516 -9.07 19.93 -10.46
N ASP A 517 -7.90 20.57 -10.53
CA ASP A 517 -7.81 22.01 -10.66
C ASP A 517 -8.75 22.51 -11.80
N PRO A 518 -9.81 23.27 -11.48
CA PRO A 518 -10.77 23.77 -12.46
C PRO A 518 -10.12 24.71 -13.48
N TYR A 519 -8.91 25.21 -13.18
CA TYR A 519 -8.10 26.04 -14.05
C TYR A 519 -7.16 25.24 -14.97
N ARG A 520 -7.06 23.91 -14.81
CA ARG A 520 -6.30 23.03 -15.70
C ARG A 520 -7.17 22.48 -16.84
N LEU A 521 -6.91 22.99 -18.04
CA LEU A 521 -7.50 22.52 -19.29
C LEU A 521 -7.26 21.02 -19.51
N ASN A 522 -8.31 20.26 -19.85
CA ASN A 522 -8.15 18.89 -20.33
C ASN A 522 -7.54 18.87 -21.75
N THR A 523 -7.09 17.71 -22.22
CA THR A 523 -6.47 17.60 -23.55
C THR A 523 -7.38 18.11 -24.68
N PRO A 524 -8.69 17.76 -24.73
CA PRO A 524 -9.62 18.35 -25.70
C PRO A 524 -9.70 19.87 -25.67
N GLU A 525 -9.78 20.49 -24.49
CA GLU A 525 -9.82 21.95 -24.32
C GLU A 525 -8.50 22.60 -24.71
N LYS A 526 -7.36 22.00 -24.35
CA LYS A 526 -6.03 22.45 -24.82
C LYS A 526 -5.94 22.41 -26.33
N VAL A 527 -6.46 21.36 -26.96
CA VAL A 527 -6.50 21.22 -28.42
C VAL A 527 -7.46 22.24 -29.04
N ALA A 528 -8.64 22.46 -28.45
CA ALA A 528 -9.62 23.43 -28.91
C ALA A 528 -9.08 24.87 -28.82
N ARG A 529 -8.48 25.25 -27.69
CA ARG A 529 -7.77 26.54 -27.54
C ARG A 529 -6.60 26.66 -28.50
N SER A 530 -5.76 25.63 -28.61
CA SER A 530 -4.63 25.67 -29.55
C SER A 530 -5.09 25.80 -31.01
N ARG A 531 -6.22 25.17 -31.38
CA ARG A 531 -6.84 25.33 -32.70
C ARG A 531 -7.40 26.74 -32.90
N ALA A 532 -8.11 27.29 -31.92
CA ALA A 532 -8.62 28.65 -31.98
C ALA A 532 -7.49 29.67 -32.11
N LEU A 533 -6.44 29.53 -31.29
CA LEU A 533 -5.25 30.38 -31.32
C LEU A 533 -4.51 30.31 -32.67
N LYS A 534 -4.36 29.11 -33.25
CA LYS A 534 -3.77 28.94 -34.59
C LYS A 534 -4.65 29.49 -35.71
N ALA A 535 -5.96 29.55 -35.51
CA ALA A 535 -6.92 30.07 -36.47
C ALA A 535 -7.22 31.57 -36.29
N GLY A 536 -6.59 32.24 -35.31
CA GLY A 536 -6.88 33.65 -34.97
C GLY A 536 -8.30 33.86 -34.41
N LEU A 537 -8.93 32.81 -33.89
CA LEU A 537 -10.27 32.85 -33.31
C LEU A 537 -10.19 33.10 -31.79
N PRO A 538 -11.24 33.67 -31.17
CA PRO A 538 -11.34 33.77 -29.71
C PRO A 538 -11.19 32.39 -29.08
N GLU A 539 -10.51 32.35 -27.93
CA GLU A 539 -10.40 31.10 -27.18
C GLU A 539 -11.80 30.62 -26.76
N PRO A 540 -12.15 29.33 -26.96
CA PRO A 540 -13.44 28.81 -26.57
C PRO A 540 -13.60 28.89 -25.05
N ASP A 541 -14.81 29.26 -24.61
CA ASP A 541 -15.18 29.23 -23.20
C ASP A 541 -14.99 27.82 -22.64
N VAL A 542 -14.31 27.75 -21.50
CA VAL A 542 -14.10 26.50 -20.78
C VAL A 542 -15.10 26.47 -19.65
N ALA A 543 -16.03 25.53 -19.71
CA ALA A 543 -16.94 25.30 -18.60
C ALA A 543 -16.13 25.02 -17.33
N TYR A 544 -16.38 25.80 -16.26
CA TYR A 544 -15.80 25.53 -14.96
C TYR A 544 -16.16 24.11 -14.54
N LYS A 545 -15.13 23.30 -14.30
CA LYS A 545 -15.30 21.93 -13.82
C LYS A 545 -15.35 21.91 -12.31
N ASP A 546 -15.87 20.82 -11.76
CA ASP A 546 -15.74 20.56 -10.35
C ASP A 546 -14.28 20.36 -9.95
N ASP A 547 -13.89 21.06 -8.89
CA ASP A 547 -12.63 20.88 -8.21
C ASP A 547 -12.70 19.65 -7.31
N HIS A 548 -12.35 18.50 -7.90
CA HIS A 548 -12.33 17.23 -7.19
C HIS A 548 -11.40 17.24 -5.96
N ALA A 549 -10.34 18.05 -5.94
CA ALA A 549 -9.44 18.10 -4.78
C ALA A 549 -10.11 18.79 -3.60
N VAL A 550 -10.79 19.91 -3.84
CA VAL A 550 -11.59 20.62 -2.81
C VAL A 550 -12.72 19.73 -2.30
N GLN A 551 -13.46 19.11 -3.23
CA GLN A 551 -14.52 18.16 -2.93
C GLN A 551 -14.06 16.99 -2.05
N ILE A 552 -12.95 16.33 -2.42
CA ILE A 552 -12.37 15.22 -1.64
C ILE A 552 -11.92 15.71 -0.26
N ALA A 553 -11.34 16.91 -0.17
CA ALA A 553 -10.93 17.48 1.11
C ALA A 553 -12.13 17.79 2.02
N LEU A 554 -13.23 18.31 1.46
CA LEU A 554 -14.48 18.53 2.18
C LEU A 554 -15.09 17.20 2.66
N GLY A 555 -15.20 16.20 1.78
CA GLY A 555 -15.67 14.87 2.15
C GLY A 555 -14.80 14.23 3.23
N SER A 556 -13.48 14.35 3.11
CA SER A 556 -12.51 13.90 4.11
C SER A 556 -12.70 14.61 5.46
N LEU A 557 -13.00 15.91 5.46
CA LEU A 557 -13.26 16.70 6.66
C LEU A 557 -14.53 16.22 7.36
N HIS A 558 -15.64 16.11 6.62
CA HIS A 558 -16.88 15.54 7.14
C HIS A 558 -16.68 14.11 7.70
N SER A 559 -15.87 13.28 7.01
CA SER A 559 -15.53 11.92 7.48
C SER A 559 -14.84 11.95 8.83
N ASP A 560 -13.86 12.85 8.97
CA ASP A 560 -13.05 12.97 10.17
C ASP A 560 -13.87 13.53 11.32
N SER A 561 -14.91 14.32 11.02
CA SER A 561 -15.95 14.79 11.94
C SER A 561 -17.00 13.74 12.31
N GLY A 562 -16.97 12.55 11.70
CA GLY A 562 -17.99 11.50 11.89
C GLY A 562 -19.32 11.76 11.18
N ILE A 563 -19.40 12.80 10.35
CA ILE A 563 -20.59 13.19 9.59
C ILE A 563 -20.58 12.38 8.28
N ILE A 564 -21.31 11.28 8.25
CA ILE A 564 -21.36 10.34 7.13
C ILE A 564 -22.83 10.17 6.72
N ASP A 565 -23.13 10.27 5.43
CA ASP A 565 -24.49 10.09 4.92
C ASP A 565 -24.89 8.60 4.80
N ASN A 566 -26.14 8.35 4.41
CA ASN A 566 -26.71 7.01 4.30
C ASN A 566 -26.20 6.16 3.12
N ARG A 567 -25.18 6.59 2.34
CA ARG A 567 -24.72 5.84 1.14
C ARG A 567 -24.23 4.42 1.45
N LEU A 568 -23.64 4.22 2.62
CA LEU A 568 -23.18 2.90 3.05
C LEU A 568 -24.36 1.96 3.28
N ALA A 569 -25.41 2.45 3.95
CA ALA A 569 -26.66 1.72 4.16
C ALA A 569 -27.38 1.45 2.83
N ALA A 570 -27.49 2.46 1.97
CA ALA A 570 -28.10 2.34 0.65
C ALA A 570 -27.41 1.29 -0.22
N THR A 571 -26.09 1.14 -0.09
CA THR A 571 -25.34 0.10 -0.79
C THR A 571 -25.52 -1.26 -0.11
N ALA A 572 -25.41 -1.33 1.22
CA ALA A 572 -25.48 -2.55 2.01
C ALA A 572 -26.87 -3.19 2.07
N PHE A 573 -27.94 -2.43 1.85
CA PHE A 573 -29.32 -2.92 1.85
C PHE A 573 -30.03 -2.73 0.50
N HIS A 574 -29.28 -2.42 -0.55
CA HIS A 574 -29.82 -2.27 -1.91
C HIS A 574 -30.67 -3.49 -2.31
N ARG A 575 -31.78 -3.26 -3.02
CA ARG A 575 -32.72 -4.32 -3.47
C ARG A 575 -32.08 -5.55 -4.13
N ASN A 576 -30.99 -5.34 -4.88
CA ASN A 576 -30.25 -6.42 -5.55
C ASN A 576 -29.47 -7.34 -4.60
N ALA A 577 -29.44 -7.01 -3.32
CA ALA A 577 -28.68 -7.72 -2.32
C ALA A 577 -29.56 -8.34 -1.24
N LYS A 578 -30.87 -8.44 -1.49
CA LYS A 578 -31.88 -9.00 -0.59
C LYS A 578 -31.46 -10.34 0.02
N ASP A 579 -30.86 -11.23 -0.77
CA ASP A 579 -30.50 -12.58 -0.34
C ASP A 579 -29.19 -12.65 0.47
N THR A 580 -28.43 -11.56 0.53
CA THR A 580 -27.13 -11.46 1.23
C THR A 580 -27.01 -10.22 2.11
N ALA A 581 -28.08 -9.47 2.30
CA ALA A 581 -28.13 -8.39 3.27
C ALA A 581 -28.12 -8.97 4.70
N LEU A 582 -27.70 -8.15 5.66
CA LEU A 582 -27.87 -8.51 7.06
C LEU A 582 -29.37 -8.58 7.37
N ASP A 583 -29.78 -9.54 8.17
CA ASP A 583 -31.17 -9.77 8.60
C ASP A 583 -31.43 -9.27 10.03
N ARG A 584 -30.38 -8.84 10.75
CA ARG A 584 -30.43 -8.25 12.08
C ARG A 584 -29.38 -7.14 12.23
N GLU A 585 -29.55 -6.28 13.23
CA GLU A 585 -28.56 -5.24 13.53
C GLU A 585 -27.21 -5.85 13.94
N ALA A 586 -26.13 -5.14 13.64
CA ALA A 586 -24.77 -5.56 13.96
C ALA A 586 -23.86 -4.36 14.26
N VAL A 587 -22.67 -4.63 14.80
CA VAL A 587 -21.56 -3.67 14.82
C VAL A 587 -20.42 -4.19 13.96
N ALA A 588 -20.07 -3.44 12.92
CA ALA A 588 -18.89 -3.73 12.13
C ALA A 588 -17.67 -2.96 12.65
N VAL A 589 -16.60 -3.68 12.97
CA VAL A 589 -15.35 -3.13 13.54
C VAL A 589 -14.21 -3.30 12.55
N GLY A 590 -13.59 -2.20 12.15
CA GLY A 590 -12.32 -2.21 11.44
C GLY A 590 -11.16 -2.21 12.42
N LEU A 591 -10.30 -3.23 12.36
CA LEU A 591 -9.11 -3.37 13.18
C LEU A 591 -7.85 -3.24 12.33
N TRP A 592 -7.16 -2.10 12.50
CA TRP A 592 -5.92 -1.80 11.80
C TRP A 592 -4.73 -1.81 12.75
N THR A 593 -3.63 -2.41 12.31
CA THR A 593 -2.35 -2.40 13.03
C THR A 593 -1.19 -2.11 12.08
N ARG A 594 -0.22 -1.30 12.52
CA ARG A 594 0.98 -0.96 11.75
C ARG A 594 2.21 -0.86 12.65
N TYR A 595 3.30 -1.50 12.24
CA TYR A 595 4.59 -1.33 12.90
C TYR A 595 5.25 -0.03 12.41
N HIS A 596 5.25 1.00 13.26
CA HIS A 596 5.80 2.31 12.95
C HIS A 596 7.28 2.36 13.35
N ARG A 597 8.15 2.61 12.37
CA ARG A 597 9.59 2.80 12.56
C ARG A 597 9.93 4.26 12.35
N PHE A 598 10.56 4.88 13.33
CA PHE A 598 10.97 6.27 13.26
C PHE A 598 12.21 6.46 12.38
N ASP A 599 12.35 7.63 11.77
CA ASP A 599 13.54 8.03 11.01
C ASP A 599 14.85 7.82 11.77
N GLU A 600 15.90 7.46 11.03
CA GLU A 600 17.25 7.26 11.53
C GLU A 600 18.09 8.56 11.43
N ARG A 601 18.85 8.88 12.48
CA ARG A 601 19.95 9.87 12.48
C ARG A 601 21.28 9.14 12.74
N PRO A 602 22.41 9.55 12.14
CA PRO A 602 23.44 8.65 11.63
C PRO A 602 23.53 7.29 12.35
N GLY A 603 22.76 6.31 11.83
CA GLY A 603 22.74 4.91 12.29
C GLY A 603 21.88 4.60 13.53
N ARG A 604 21.12 5.56 14.06
CA ARG A 604 20.25 5.42 15.25
C ARG A 604 18.81 5.82 14.95
N PRO A 605 17.82 4.97 15.21
CA PRO A 605 16.43 5.42 15.18
C PRO A 605 16.21 6.50 16.24
N ARG A 606 15.53 7.59 15.90
CA ARG A 606 15.28 8.72 16.82
C ARG A 606 14.54 8.28 18.08
N LYS A 607 13.69 7.26 17.96
CA LYS A 607 12.90 6.62 19.03
C LYS A 607 12.74 5.11 18.73
N PRO A 608 12.52 4.26 19.74
CA PRO A 608 12.17 2.85 19.54
C PRO A 608 10.92 2.71 18.66
N ALA A 609 10.88 1.69 17.82
CA ALA A 609 9.72 1.41 16.99
C ALA A 609 8.49 1.06 17.86
N VAL A 610 7.30 1.44 17.38
CA VAL A 610 6.03 1.28 18.11
C VAL A 610 4.99 0.57 17.26
N LEU A 611 4.03 -0.10 17.90
CA LEU A 611 2.87 -0.65 17.21
C LEU A 611 1.70 0.35 17.32
N ALA A 612 1.25 0.86 16.16
CA ALA A 612 0.00 1.60 16.05
C ALA A 612 -1.16 0.61 15.94
N ILE A 613 -2.21 0.83 16.73
CA ILE A 613 -3.43 0.01 16.78
C ILE A 613 -4.62 0.98 16.76
N THR A 614 -5.51 0.84 15.78
CA THR A 614 -6.72 1.66 15.67
C THR A 614 -7.94 0.76 15.45
N LEU A 615 -9.02 1.04 16.17
CA LEU A 615 -10.30 0.35 16.02
C LEU A 615 -11.41 1.37 15.75
N VAL A 616 -12.14 1.17 14.67
CA VAL A 616 -13.32 1.99 14.31
C VAL A 616 -14.53 1.08 14.20
N ALA A 617 -15.61 1.41 14.90
CA ALA A 617 -16.86 0.67 14.90
C ALA A 617 -17.95 1.48 14.18
N MET A 618 -18.72 0.81 13.32
CA MET A 618 -19.96 1.34 12.75
C MET A 618 -21.12 0.49 13.24
N ARG A 619 -22.10 1.11 13.89
CA ARG A 619 -23.38 0.43 14.14
C ARG A 619 -24.15 0.36 12.84
N ILE A 620 -24.67 -0.81 12.51
CA ILE A 620 -25.44 -1.08 11.30
C ILE A 620 -26.90 -1.36 11.69
N PRO A 621 -27.75 -0.33 11.74
CA PRO A 621 -29.19 -0.52 11.71
C PRO A 621 -29.62 -1.13 10.37
N LEU A 622 -30.79 -1.77 10.36
CA LEU A 622 -31.39 -2.27 9.13
C LEU A 622 -32.01 -1.13 8.31
N GLY A 623 -31.97 -1.27 6.98
CA GLY A 623 -32.65 -0.36 6.04
C GLY A 623 -31.69 0.48 5.19
N GLU A 624 -32.14 0.86 3.99
CA GLU A 624 -31.32 1.59 3.02
C GLU A 624 -31.13 3.07 3.36
N ASP A 625 -32.04 3.65 4.13
CA ASP A 625 -31.98 5.06 4.54
C ASP A 625 -31.27 5.29 5.88
N ALA A 626 -30.81 4.22 6.54
CA ALA A 626 -30.19 4.32 7.85
C ALA A 626 -28.85 5.07 7.81
N TYR A 627 -28.63 5.91 8.81
CA TYR A 627 -27.32 6.52 9.08
C TYR A 627 -26.59 5.64 10.09
N TRP A 628 -25.28 5.44 9.89
CA TRP A 628 -24.49 4.52 10.70
C TRP A 628 -23.61 5.29 11.70
N PRO A 629 -23.99 5.33 13.00
CA PRO A 629 -23.17 5.95 14.02
C PRO A 629 -21.78 5.33 14.02
N THR A 630 -20.76 6.18 13.94
CA THR A 630 -19.37 5.76 13.84
C THR A 630 -18.60 6.16 15.10
N LEU A 631 -17.98 5.16 15.72
CA LEU A 631 -17.21 5.29 16.95
C LEU A 631 -15.76 4.88 16.70
N MET A 632 -14.83 5.40 17.50
CA MET A 632 -13.45 4.93 17.54
C MET A 632 -13.05 4.66 18.98
N TYR A 633 -12.28 3.59 19.17
CA TYR A 633 -11.85 3.18 20.49
C TYR A 633 -10.61 3.98 20.93
N SER A 634 -10.65 4.48 22.16
CA SER A 634 -9.54 5.16 22.83
C SER A 634 -9.30 4.56 24.21
N ASP A 635 -8.32 5.07 24.96
CA ASP A 635 -8.12 4.65 26.36
C ASP A 635 -9.28 5.04 27.28
N GLN A 636 -10.16 5.95 26.85
CA GLN A 636 -11.39 6.33 27.55
C GLN A 636 -12.61 5.47 27.12
N GLY A 637 -12.41 4.47 26.27
CA GLY A 637 -13.49 3.66 25.71
C GLY A 637 -13.91 4.07 24.29
N TRP A 638 -15.10 3.63 23.88
CA TRP A 638 -15.69 3.98 22.58
C TRP A 638 -16.33 5.37 22.63
N LEU A 639 -15.80 6.28 21.82
CA LEU A 639 -16.29 7.65 21.71
C LEU A 639 -16.72 7.93 20.26
N PRO A 640 -17.57 8.94 20.01
CA PRO A 640 -17.82 9.45 18.66
C PRO A 640 -16.51 9.66 17.90
N LEU A 641 -16.48 9.31 16.61
CA LEU A 641 -15.26 9.27 15.80
C LEU A 641 -14.39 10.52 15.94
N VAL A 642 -14.99 11.71 15.86
CA VAL A 642 -14.28 12.99 15.96
C VAL A 642 -13.54 13.17 17.29
N GLN A 643 -14.18 12.81 18.40
CA GLN A 643 -13.61 12.95 19.74
C GLN A 643 -12.44 11.98 19.94
N ALA A 644 -12.64 10.70 19.64
CA ALA A 644 -11.61 9.68 19.76
C ALA A 644 -10.42 9.96 18.84
N ARG A 645 -10.67 10.45 17.62
CA ARG A 645 -9.62 10.77 16.66
C ARG A 645 -8.81 11.97 17.09
N ALA A 646 -9.45 13.03 17.61
CA ALA A 646 -8.75 14.16 18.18
C ALA A 646 -7.83 13.74 19.34
N LEU A 647 -8.34 12.94 20.27
CA LEU A 647 -7.54 12.36 21.35
C LEU A 647 -6.38 11.52 20.83
N HIS A 648 -6.61 10.70 19.80
CA HIS A 648 -5.55 9.92 19.16
C HIS A 648 -4.49 10.81 18.52
N HIS A 649 -4.88 11.85 17.79
CA HIS A 649 -3.97 12.75 17.06
C HIS A 649 -3.23 13.73 17.97
N ALA A 650 -3.78 14.07 19.13
CA ALA A 650 -3.11 14.84 20.18
C ALA A 650 -2.11 13.98 20.98
N GLY A 651 -2.32 12.66 21.02
CA GLY A 651 -1.48 11.71 21.72
C GLY A 651 -0.21 11.30 20.94
N PRO A 652 0.64 10.44 21.55
CA PRO A 652 1.75 9.83 20.84
C PRO A 652 1.27 8.78 19.82
N ILE A 653 2.02 8.63 18.72
CA ILE A 653 1.78 7.54 17.78
C ILE A 653 2.17 6.20 18.41
N GLY A 654 1.28 5.21 18.31
CA GLY A 654 1.44 3.90 18.94
C GLY A 654 1.26 3.91 20.46
N LYS A 655 1.20 2.72 21.05
CA LYS A 655 0.98 2.57 22.50
C LYS A 655 2.22 2.01 23.21
N ARG A 656 2.51 2.56 24.39
CA ARG A 656 3.57 2.03 25.27
C ARG A 656 3.25 0.59 25.66
N GLY A 657 4.26 -0.27 25.68
CA GLY A 657 4.08 -1.69 26.01
C GLY A 657 3.41 -2.54 24.92
N HIS A 658 3.13 -1.97 23.73
CA HIS A 658 2.57 -2.68 22.57
C HIS A 658 3.62 -2.79 21.46
N HIS A 659 4.15 -3.99 21.27
CA HIS A 659 5.33 -4.29 20.45
C HIS A 659 5.14 -5.67 19.79
N LEU A 660 5.85 -5.92 18.68
CA LEU A 660 5.83 -7.20 17.97
C LEU A 660 6.95 -8.17 18.39
N ARG A 661 7.74 -7.84 19.42
CA ARG A 661 8.87 -8.67 19.85
C ARG A 661 8.48 -9.58 21.02
N GLU A 662 8.86 -10.84 20.92
CA GLU A 662 8.53 -11.91 21.88
C GLU A 662 9.28 -11.79 23.21
N ASP A 663 10.47 -11.18 23.20
CA ASP A 663 11.32 -10.93 24.38
C ASP A 663 10.69 -9.99 25.43
N HIS A 664 9.48 -9.49 25.14
CA HIS A 664 8.69 -8.65 26.05
C HIS A 664 7.29 -9.24 26.35
N GLY A 665 6.94 -10.45 25.88
CA GLY A 665 5.64 -11.10 26.16
C GLY A 665 4.40 -10.45 25.51
N VAL A 666 4.56 -9.70 24.41
CA VAL A 666 3.64 -8.60 24.05
C VAL A 666 2.49 -8.89 23.06
N PRO A 667 2.53 -9.87 22.12
CA PRO A 667 1.35 -10.13 21.27
C PRO A 667 0.07 -10.34 22.08
N GLU A 668 0.20 -10.93 23.27
CA GLU A 668 -0.90 -11.13 24.22
C GLU A 668 -1.46 -9.83 24.78
N ASN A 669 -0.62 -8.82 25.06
CA ASN A 669 -1.09 -7.49 25.47
C ASN A 669 -1.94 -6.84 24.37
N VAL A 670 -1.53 -7.01 23.10
CA VAL A 670 -2.29 -6.49 21.96
C VAL A 670 -3.63 -7.21 21.83
N ARG A 671 -3.65 -8.54 21.95
CA ARG A 671 -4.89 -9.35 21.96
C ARG A 671 -5.81 -8.93 23.10
N THR A 672 -5.28 -8.83 24.31
CA THR A 672 -6.03 -8.39 25.51
C THR A 672 -6.61 -6.99 25.34
N TYR A 673 -5.83 -6.07 24.75
CA TYR A 673 -6.30 -4.72 24.45
C TYR A 673 -7.47 -4.73 23.46
N VAL A 674 -7.36 -5.52 22.38
CA VAL A 674 -8.42 -5.67 21.38
C VAL A 674 -9.66 -6.36 21.97
N ASP A 675 -9.50 -7.45 22.72
CA ASP A 675 -10.62 -8.15 23.36
C ASP A 675 -11.36 -7.24 24.34
N ARG A 676 -10.62 -6.43 25.12
CA ARG A 676 -11.21 -5.40 26.00
C ARG A 676 -11.98 -4.35 25.20
N ALA A 677 -11.43 -3.89 24.07
CA ALA A 677 -12.10 -2.95 23.20
C ALA A 677 -13.42 -3.53 22.67
N LEU A 678 -13.40 -4.76 22.17
CA LEU A 678 -14.59 -5.43 21.64
C LEU A 678 -15.63 -5.67 22.74
N ALA A 679 -15.22 -6.09 23.95
CA ALA A 679 -16.09 -6.26 25.11
C ALA A 679 -16.82 -4.96 25.50
N ALA A 680 -16.13 -3.83 25.37
CA ALA A 680 -16.63 -2.51 25.76
C ALA A 680 -17.72 -1.95 24.83
N LEU A 681 -18.05 -2.59 23.71
CA LEU A 681 -19.17 -2.18 22.85
C LEU A 681 -20.54 -2.34 23.54
N ASN A 682 -20.62 -3.11 24.63
CA ASN A 682 -21.69 -3.19 25.65
C ASN A 682 -23.16 -3.22 25.13
N ASN A 683 -23.40 -3.71 23.91
CA ASN A 683 -24.73 -3.66 23.29
C ASN A 683 -25.32 -5.04 22.95
N ARG A 684 -24.64 -6.15 23.28
CA ARG A 684 -25.02 -7.53 22.93
C ARG A 684 -25.34 -7.74 21.43
N LEU A 685 -25.01 -6.78 20.56
CA LEU A 685 -25.18 -6.93 19.12
C LEU A 685 -24.08 -7.87 18.60
N PRO A 686 -24.36 -8.66 17.56
CA PRO A 686 -23.32 -9.38 16.83
C PRO A 686 -22.22 -8.43 16.35
N ILE A 687 -20.97 -8.85 16.51
CA ILE A 687 -19.78 -8.08 16.11
C ILE A 687 -19.19 -8.70 14.85
N ILE A 688 -18.91 -7.87 13.84
CA ILE A 688 -18.24 -8.28 12.60
C ILE A 688 -16.89 -7.56 12.53
N VAL A 689 -15.79 -8.29 12.68
CA VAL A 689 -14.43 -7.72 12.63
C VAL A 689 -13.86 -7.84 11.22
N PHE A 690 -13.54 -6.71 10.60
CA PHE A 690 -12.74 -6.61 9.38
C PHE A 690 -11.30 -6.32 9.74
N THR A 691 -10.37 -7.19 9.34
CA THR A 691 -8.94 -6.98 9.60
C THR A 691 -8.07 -7.60 8.50
N GLU A 692 -6.81 -7.22 8.44
CA GLU A 692 -5.82 -7.84 7.56
C GLU A 692 -5.10 -8.98 8.26
N GLU A 693 -4.40 -9.82 7.50
CA GLU A 693 -3.52 -10.84 8.08
C GLU A 693 -2.41 -10.20 8.95
N ARG A 694 -2.24 -10.73 10.17
CA ARG A 694 -1.25 -10.29 11.14
C ARG A 694 -0.72 -11.46 11.96
N GLU A 695 0.00 -12.35 11.30
CA GLU A 695 0.53 -13.60 11.87
C GLU A 695 1.13 -13.47 13.28
N ARG A 696 1.94 -12.44 13.54
CA ARG A 696 2.61 -12.27 14.84
C ARG A 696 1.65 -11.93 15.98
N ILE A 697 0.46 -11.43 15.68
CA ILE A 697 -0.56 -11.08 16.67
C ILE A 697 -1.68 -12.12 16.64
N TRP A 698 -2.24 -12.41 15.47
CA TRP A 698 -3.32 -13.37 15.28
C TRP A 698 -2.93 -14.40 14.22
N PRO A 699 -2.23 -15.49 14.61
CA PRO A 699 -1.91 -16.56 13.69
C PRO A 699 -3.15 -17.22 13.08
N GLY A 700 -4.31 -17.16 13.76
CA GLY A 700 -5.57 -17.70 13.25
C GLY A 700 -6.13 -16.94 12.03
N LEU A 701 -5.47 -15.88 11.59
CA LEU A 701 -5.76 -15.18 10.33
C LEU A 701 -4.85 -15.64 9.18
N CYS A 702 -3.82 -16.43 9.45
CA CYS A 702 -2.93 -16.97 8.42
C CYS A 702 -3.60 -18.11 7.68
N SER A 703 -3.30 -18.25 6.39
CA SER A 703 -3.92 -19.24 5.54
C SER A 703 -3.75 -20.68 6.06
N ASP A 704 -2.60 -21.00 6.66
CA ASP A 704 -2.25 -22.31 7.22
C ASP A 704 -2.83 -22.59 8.62
N ARG A 705 -3.47 -21.60 9.27
CA ARG A 705 -4.04 -21.76 10.62
C ARG A 705 -5.41 -21.10 10.74
N LEU A 706 -6.05 -20.85 9.61
CA LEU A 706 -7.25 -20.03 9.53
C LEU A 706 -8.32 -20.55 10.48
N GLY A 707 -8.72 -19.71 11.44
CA GLY A 707 -9.72 -20.01 12.46
C GLY A 707 -9.20 -20.79 13.67
N ASP A 708 -8.14 -21.60 13.55
CA ASP A 708 -7.77 -22.60 14.58
C ASP A 708 -6.77 -22.12 15.64
N ASP A 709 -6.20 -20.94 15.45
CA ASP A 709 -5.28 -20.28 16.38
C ASP A 709 -5.87 -18.93 16.81
N ALA A 710 -5.14 -18.12 17.58
CA ALA A 710 -5.64 -16.86 18.12
C ALA A 710 -6.14 -15.92 17.01
N VAL A 711 -7.36 -15.42 17.17
CA VAL A 711 -8.04 -14.42 16.33
C VAL A 711 -8.53 -13.24 17.17
N PRO A 712 -8.84 -12.06 16.58
CA PRO A 712 -9.39 -10.93 17.33
C PRO A 712 -10.71 -11.30 18.01
N GLY A 713 -10.86 -11.05 19.32
CA GLY A 713 -12.08 -11.39 20.05
C GLY A 713 -12.17 -12.85 20.50
N GLN A 714 -11.08 -13.62 20.44
CA GLN A 714 -11.06 -15.04 20.82
C GLN A 714 -11.64 -15.28 22.23
N SER A 715 -11.32 -14.43 23.20
CA SER A 715 -11.84 -14.60 24.57
C SER A 715 -13.35 -14.37 24.65
N LEU A 716 -13.91 -13.49 23.82
CA LEU A 716 -15.35 -13.22 23.75
C LEU A 716 -16.09 -14.38 23.09
N ILE A 717 -15.52 -14.96 22.03
CA ILE A 717 -16.07 -16.16 21.38
C ILE A 717 -16.14 -17.30 22.39
N ALA A 718 -15.08 -17.52 23.18
CA ALA A 718 -15.07 -18.54 24.24
C ALA A 718 -16.12 -18.29 25.33
N GLN A 719 -16.55 -17.04 25.54
CA GLN A 719 -17.64 -16.64 26.43
C GLN A 719 -19.03 -16.72 25.77
N GLY A 720 -19.13 -17.19 24.53
CA GLY A 720 -20.39 -17.36 23.80
C GLY A 720 -20.89 -16.10 23.08
N TRP A 721 -20.05 -15.09 22.87
CA TRP A 721 -20.43 -13.90 22.10
C TRP A 721 -20.49 -14.21 20.60
N ASP A 722 -21.45 -13.61 19.91
CA ASP A 722 -21.54 -13.68 18.44
C ASP A 722 -20.52 -12.73 17.79
N VAL A 723 -19.33 -13.27 17.48
CA VAL A 723 -18.24 -12.53 16.83
C VAL A 723 -17.87 -13.23 15.51
N ALA A 724 -18.07 -12.53 14.40
CA ALA A 724 -17.61 -12.90 13.08
C ALA A 724 -16.30 -12.18 12.73
N ILE A 725 -15.43 -12.83 11.97
CA ILE A 725 -14.10 -12.33 11.62
C ILE A 725 -13.84 -12.56 10.14
N VAL A 726 -13.66 -11.47 9.40
CA VAL A 726 -13.38 -11.46 7.97
C VAL A 726 -11.97 -10.90 7.74
N ARG A 727 -11.09 -11.75 7.21
CA ARG A 727 -9.76 -11.38 6.74
C ARG A 727 -9.89 -10.70 5.37
N VAL A 728 -9.27 -9.54 5.21
CA VAL A 728 -9.26 -8.74 3.99
C VAL A 728 -7.84 -8.71 3.41
N GLY A 729 -7.69 -9.13 2.15
CA GLY A 729 -6.43 -9.09 1.39
C GLY A 729 -6.53 -8.20 0.15
N ASN A 730 -5.51 -7.40 -0.16
CA ASN A 730 -5.43 -6.60 -1.39
C ASN A 730 -3.99 -6.45 -1.94
N GLY A 731 -3.09 -7.33 -1.48
CA GLY A 731 -1.62 -7.23 -1.62
C GLY A 731 -1.02 -8.19 -2.65
N GLN A 732 0.29 -8.48 -2.53
CA GLN A 732 1.01 -9.39 -3.43
C GLN A 732 0.54 -10.86 -3.27
N GLY A 733 0.30 -11.32 -2.04
CA GLY A 733 -0.32 -12.62 -1.72
C GLY A 733 -1.84 -12.68 -1.91
N THR A 734 -2.41 -11.78 -2.72
CA THR A 734 -3.82 -11.84 -3.09
C THR A 734 -3.92 -12.24 -4.56
N PRO A 735 -4.81 -13.17 -4.96
CA PRO A 735 -4.98 -13.55 -6.36
C PRO A 735 -5.18 -12.33 -7.28
N GLN A 736 -4.36 -12.21 -8.33
CA GLN A 736 -4.43 -11.12 -9.30
C GLN A 736 -5.30 -11.52 -10.49
N PRO A 737 -6.47 -10.89 -10.73
CA PRO A 737 -7.26 -11.19 -11.91
C PRO A 737 -6.50 -10.85 -13.20
N SER A 738 -6.60 -11.74 -14.19
CA SER A 738 -6.03 -11.59 -15.53
C SER A 738 -7.11 -11.30 -16.57
N ARG A 739 -8.17 -12.12 -16.60
CA ARG A 739 -9.29 -12.03 -17.55
C ARG A 739 -10.54 -12.71 -17.02
N ARG A 740 -11.69 -12.37 -17.59
CA ARG A 740 -12.97 -13.06 -17.38
C ARG A 740 -13.42 -13.77 -18.65
N THR A 741 -14.14 -14.88 -18.51
CA THR A 741 -14.88 -15.56 -19.58
C THR A 741 -16.36 -15.74 -19.18
N GLY A 742 -17.27 -15.93 -20.15
CA GLY A 742 -18.73 -16.07 -19.89
C GLY A 742 -19.40 -14.80 -19.37
N GLY A 743 -20.52 -14.93 -18.65
CA GLY A 743 -21.23 -13.84 -17.97
C GLY A 743 -22.07 -12.92 -18.86
N GLY A 744 -22.83 -12.00 -18.26
CA GLY A 744 -23.83 -11.16 -18.93
C GLY A 744 -23.29 -9.83 -19.50
N GLY A 745 -22.03 -9.48 -19.25
CA GLY A 745 -21.42 -8.24 -19.74
C GLY A 745 -21.08 -8.22 -21.23
N LYS A 746 -21.04 -7.02 -21.85
CA LYS A 746 -20.62 -6.83 -23.25
C LYS A 746 -19.18 -7.32 -23.46
N LEU A 747 -19.01 -8.25 -24.39
CA LEU A 747 -17.70 -8.74 -24.81
C LEU A 747 -16.97 -7.69 -25.67
N PRO A 748 -15.63 -7.61 -25.58
CA PRO A 748 -14.84 -6.79 -26.47
C PRO A 748 -14.94 -7.32 -27.91
N GLY A 749 -14.81 -6.43 -28.89
CA GLY A 749 -14.81 -6.83 -30.31
C GLY A 749 -13.58 -7.63 -30.72
N ASN A 750 -12.45 -7.44 -30.03
CA ASN A 750 -11.25 -8.27 -30.17
C ASN A 750 -11.31 -9.41 -29.14
N PRO A 751 -11.36 -10.69 -29.56
CA PRO A 751 -11.36 -11.85 -28.64
C PRO A 751 -10.11 -11.94 -27.76
N LEU A 752 -8.98 -11.39 -28.19
CA LEU A 752 -7.72 -11.38 -27.43
C LEU A 752 -7.73 -10.33 -26.31
N GLN A 753 -8.68 -9.40 -26.33
CA GLN A 753 -8.79 -8.38 -25.28
C GLN A 753 -9.38 -9.01 -24.01
N PRO A 754 -8.73 -8.86 -22.84
CA PRO A 754 -9.28 -9.37 -21.59
C PRO A 754 -10.62 -8.70 -21.27
N VAL A 755 -11.61 -9.54 -20.97
CA VAL A 755 -12.93 -9.09 -20.55
C VAL A 755 -12.86 -8.64 -19.10
N MET A 756 -13.34 -7.42 -18.81
CA MET A 756 -13.31 -6.87 -17.45
C MET A 756 -14.28 -7.60 -16.50
N PRO A 757 -13.98 -7.61 -15.19
CA PRO A 757 -14.87 -8.23 -14.20
C PRO A 757 -16.22 -7.51 -14.10
N GLU A 758 -17.27 -8.29 -13.91
CA GLU A 758 -18.60 -7.80 -13.51
C GLU A 758 -18.63 -7.35 -12.04
N LYS A 759 -19.65 -6.57 -11.67
CA LYS A 759 -19.89 -6.12 -10.29
C LYS A 759 -20.59 -7.20 -9.45
N ILE A 760 -19.94 -8.34 -9.31
CA ILE A 760 -20.37 -9.48 -8.49
C ILE A 760 -19.19 -9.96 -7.65
N LEU A 761 -19.47 -10.80 -6.65
CA LEU A 761 -18.43 -11.61 -6.03
C LEU A 761 -18.13 -12.85 -6.86
N TYR A 762 -16.85 -13.21 -6.90
CA TYR A 762 -16.39 -14.49 -7.44
C TYR A 762 -15.90 -15.35 -6.28
N ARG A 763 -16.09 -16.66 -6.34
CA ARG A 763 -15.68 -17.60 -5.28
C ARG A 763 -14.75 -18.68 -5.80
N HIS A 764 -13.81 -19.12 -4.99
CA HIS A 764 -13.00 -20.30 -5.23
C HIS A 764 -12.93 -21.14 -3.95
N ASP A 765 -13.05 -22.45 -4.11
CA ASP A 765 -13.03 -23.40 -3.01
C ASP A 765 -11.63 -24.03 -2.92
N HIS A 766 -10.95 -23.84 -1.78
CA HIS A 766 -9.65 -24.43 -1.47
C HIS A 766 -9.77 -25.75 -0.68
N GLY A 767 -10.89 -26.45 -0.84
CA GLY A 767 -11.23 -27.72 -0.18
C GLY A 767 -12.30 -27.51 0.89
N ASP A 768 -11.89 -26.98 2.05
CA ASP A 768 -12.79 -26.75 3.19
C ASP A 768 -12.98 -25.25 3.49
N VAL A 769 -12.29 -24.39 2.74
CA VAL A 769 -12.26 -22.94 2.95
C VAL A 769 -12.53 -22.24 1.63
N VAL A 770 -13.50 -21.34 1.63
CA VAL A 770 -13.85 -20.54 0.48
C VAL A 770 -13.09 -19.21 0.52
N SER A 771 -12.46 -18.86 -0.60
CA SER A 771 -11.93 -17.53 -0.87
C SER A 771 -12.89 -16.78 -1.78
N TRP A 772 -13.18 -15.53 -1.44
CA TRP A 772 -14.05 -14.65 -2.22
C TRP A 772 -13.26 -13.49 -2.79
N LEU A 773 -13.38 -13.25 -4.08
CA LEU A 773 -12.69 -12.18 -4.78
C LEU A 773 -13.70 -11.14 -5.27
N PHE A 774 -13.53 -9.91 -4.81
CA PHE A 774 -14.16 -8.75 -5.42
C PHE A 774 -13.19 -8.07 -6.37
N SER A 775 -13.55 -8.04 -7.65
CA SER A 775 -12.73 -7.46 -8.70
C SER A 775 -13.52 -6.47 -9.54
N GLY A 776 -12.82 -5.50 -10.12
CA GLY A 776 -13.48 -4.50 -10.94
C GLY A 776 -12.53 -3.68 -11.79
N GLN A 777 -13.11 -2.90 -12.70
CA GLN A 777 -12.39 -1.92 -13.50
C GLN A 777 -11.99 -0.69 -12.69
N SER A 778 -10.87 -0.05 -13.03
CA SER A 778 -10.50 1.23 -12.41
C SER A 778 -11.44 2.36 -12.83
N ARG A 779 -11.51 3.45 -12.04
CA ARG A 779 -12.29 4.65 -12.39
C ARG A 779 -11.87 5.22 -13.75
N GLN A 780 -10.56 5.29 -13.99
CA GLN A 780 -10.02 5.77 -15.27
C GLN A 780 -10.42 4.87 -16.43
N HIS A 781 -10.42 3.54 -16.24
CA HIS A 781 -10.92 2.61 -17.26
C HIS A 781 -12.42 2.79 -17.54
N ALA A 782 -13.23 2.93 -16.48
CA ALA A 782 -14.67 3.21 -16.61
C ALA A 782 -14.93 4.54 -17.33
N GLY A 783 -14.07 5.54 -17.10
CA GLY A 783 -14.08 6.84 -17.78
C GLY A 783 -13.49 6.86 -19.19
N GLY A 784 -13.14 5.70 -19.76
CA GLY A 784 -12.73 5.57 -21.17
C GLY A 784 -11.23 5.32 -21.42
N GLN A 785 -10.37 5.35 -20.39
CA GLN A 785 -8.95 5.03 -20.54
C GLN A 785 -8.72 3.51 -20.65
N ARG A 786 -8.87 2.98 -21.87
CA ARG A 786 -8.86 1.54 -22.17
C ARG A 786 -7.54 1.00 -22.72
N THR A 787 -6.51 1.83 -22.80
CA THR A 787 -5.24 1.45 -23.43
C THR A 787 -4.65 0.17 -22.84
N GLY A 788 -4.57 0.07 -21.52
CA GLY A 788 -3.98 -1.10 -20.84
C GLY A 788 -4.81 -2.39 -20.95
N THR A 789 -6.07 -2.33 -21.42
CA THR A 789 -6.84 -3.52 -21.79
C THR A 789 -6.74 -3.84 -23.27
N GLN A 790 -6.45 -2.86 -24.13
CA GLN A 790 -6.31 -3.07 -25.58
C GLN A 790 -4.88 -3.47 -25.99
N PHE A 791 -3.88 -2.94 -25.31
CA PHE A 791 -2.47 -3.11 -25.65
C PHE A 791 -1.63 -3.34 -24.38
N THR A 792 -0.52 -4.04 -24.55
CA THR A 792 0.62 -3.93 -23.61
C THR A 792 1.39 -2.65 -23.92
N ARG A 793 2.32 -2.25 -23.04
CA ARG A 793 3.18 -1.08 -23.32
C ARG A 793 4.09 -1.29 -24.55
N ARG A 794 4.31 -2.53 -24.98
CA ARG A 794 5.17 -2.91 -26.11
C ARG A 794 4.41 -3.03 -27.42
N THR A 795 3.12 -3.36 -27.35
CA THR A 795 2.26 -3.52 -28.52
C THR A 795 1.50 -2.24 -28.85
N LEU A 796 1.95 -1.09 -28.33
CA LEU A 796 1.34 0.21 -28.64
C LEU A 796 1.59 0.57 -30.11
N PRO A 797 0.54 0.88 -30.89
CA PRO A 797 0.73 1.40 -32.25
C PRO A 797 1.52 2.72 -32.24
N GLY A 798 2.27 3.00 -33.31
CA GLY A 798 3.12 4.20 -33.40
C GLY A 798 2.38 5.52 -33.14
N GLY A 799 1.13 5.64 -33.61
CA GLY A 799 0.28 6.81 -33.36
C GLY A 799 -0.21 6.97 -31.91
N GLN A 800 0.07 6.00 -31.03
CA GLN A 800 -0.38 5.98 -29.64
C GLN A 800 0.77 5.97 -28.62
N LEU A 801 2.02 6.13 -29.04
CA LEU A 801 3.19 6.12 -28.15
C LEU A 801 3.13 7.15 -27.00
N ALA A 802 2.46 8.28 -27.21
CA ALA A 802 2.21 9.28 -26.16
C ALA A 802 1.46 8.71 -24.94
N GLN A 803 0.72 7.61 -25.11
CA GLN A 803 -0.01 6.93 -24.03
C GLN A 803 0.92 6.19 -23.07
N MET A 804 2.20 5.99 -23.40
CA MET A 804 3.20 5.47 -22.44
C MET A 804 3.30 6.35 -21.18
N GLY A 805 3.07 7.66 -21.32
CA GLY A 805 3.01 8.60 -20.22
C GLY A 805 1.74 8.57 -19.38
N ALA A 806 0.81 7.64 -19.65
CA ALA A 806 -0.42 7.44 -18.88
C ALA A 806 -0.40 6.11 -18.09
N PRO A 807 -1.15 6.00 -16.98
CA PRO A 807 -1.23 4.75 -16.22
C PRO A 807 -1.87 3.61 -17.02
N PHE A 808 -1.30 2.41 -16.95
CA PHE A 808 -1.89 1.19 -17.52
C PHE A 808 -2.47 0.36 -16.39
N HIS A 809 -3.77 0.53 -16.13
CA HIS A 809 -4.43 -0.13 -15.01
C HIS A 809 -4.65 -1.62 -15.27
N ALA A 810 -4.36 -2.43 -14.26
CA ALA A 810 -4.85 -3.80 -14.16
C ALA A 810 -6.24 -3.82 -13.54
N MET A 811 -6.88 -5.00 -13.55
CA MET A 811 -8.08 -5.27 -12.75
C MET A 811 -7.74 -5.17 -11.26
N THR A 812 -8.62 -4.58 -10.46
CA THR A 812 -8.41 -4.55 -9.00
C THR A 812 -8.80 -5.86 -8.35
N ARG A 813 -8.22 -6.10 -7.18
CA ARG A 813 -8.43 -7.29 -6.36
C ARG A 813 -8.66 -6.90 -4.90
N ILE A 814 -9.67 -7.50 -4.29
CA ILE A 814 -9.85 -7.57 -2.84
C ILE A 814 -10.33 -8.98 -2.54
N GLU A 815 -9.55 -9.72 -1.77
CA GLU A 815 -9.93 -11.04 -1.29
C GLU A 815 -10.55 -10.93 0.10
N TYR A 816 -11.64 -11.67 0.31
CA TYR A 816 -12.27 -11.88 1.60
C TYR A 816 -12.24 -13.36 1.94
N VAL A 817 -11.77 -13.67 3.14
CA VAL A 817 -11.81 -15.02 3.70
C VAL A 817 -12.40 -14.92 5.10
N VAL A 818 -13.40 -15.74 5.40
CA VAL A 818 -14.06 -15.70 6.71
C VAL A 818 -13.37 -16.69 7.64
N ALA A 819 -12.66 -16.17 8.64
CA ALA A 819 -11.97 -17.01 9.63
C ALA A 819 -12.97 -17.61 10.65
N ARG A 820 -14.01 -16.84 10.98
CA ARG A 820 -15.13 -17.26 11.85
C ARG A 820 -16.41 -16.58 11.39
N CYS A 821 -17.48 -17.34 11.17
CA CYS A 821 -18.76 -16.79 10.72
C CYS A 821 -19.62 -16.21 11.86
N GLY A 822 -19.36 -16.60 13.11
CA GLY A 822 -20.30 -16.35 14.20
C GLY A 822 -21.67 -16.96 13.88
N GLY A 823 -22.73 -16.23 14.19
CA GLY A 823 -24.11 -16.59 13.85
C GLY A 823 -24.57 -16.14 12.46
N TRP A 824 -23.67 -15.78 11.55
CA TRP A 824 -23.97 -15.28 10.20
C TRP A 824 -23.72 -16.32 9.11
N ARG A 825 -24.37 -16.15 7.96
CA ARG A 825 -23.94 -16.83 6.73
C ARG A 825 -22.73 -16.14 6.14
N GLU A 826 -21.82 -16.92 5.57
CA GLU A 826 -20.60 -16.43 4.97
C GLU A 826 -20.88 -15.38 3.88
N GLU A 827 -21.88 -15.64 3.02
CA GLU A 827 -22.31 -14.75 1.93
C GLU A 827 -22.79 -13.39 2.43
N GLN A 828 -23.41 -13.33 3.62
CA GLN A 828 -23.83 -12.06 4.23
C GLN A 828 -22.62 -11.22 4.61
N LEU A 829 -21.61 -11.85 5.22
CA LEU A 829 -20.38 -11.19 5.68
C LEU A 829 -19.55 -10.66 4.50
N VAL A 830 -19.25 -11.50 3.51
CA VAL A 830 -18.46 -11.10 2.34
C VAL A 830 -19.23 -10.16 1.42
N GLY A 831 -20.55 -10.36 1.29
CA GLY A 831 -21.43 -9.45 0.56
C GLY A 831 -21.45 -8.06 1.20
N LEU A 832 -21.56 -7.95 2.52
CA LEU A 832 -21.43 -6.69 3.25
C LEU A 832 -20.05 -6.06 2.99
N ALA A 833 -18.97 -6.81 3.24
CA ALA A 833 -17.59 -6.33 3.10
C ALA A 833 -17.33 -5.73 1.71
N ALA A 834 -17.77 -6.41 0.65
CA ALA A 834 -17.61 -5.97 -0.73
C ALA A 834 -18.45 -4.72 -1.05
N ARG A 835 -19.71 -4.65 -0.59
CA ARG A 835 -20.57 -3.47 -0.79
C ARG A 835 -20.00 -2.23 -0.11
N VAL A 836 -19.55 -2.34 1.14
CA VAL A 836 -18.92 -1.22 1.86
C VAL A 836 -17.45 -0.98 1.48
N SER A 837 -16.91 -1.76 0.53
CA SER A 837 -15.65 -1.48 -0.16
C SER A 837 -15.91 -0.79 -1.52
N GLU A 838 -16.95 -1.20 -2.25
CA GLU A 838 -17.35 -0.56 -3.52
C GLU A 838 -17.86 0.87 -3.32
N GLN A 839 -18.48 1.14 -2.17
CA GLN A 839 -18.88 2.47 -1.74
C GLN A 839 -18.06 2.90 -0.53
N ALA A 840 -17.27 3.95 -0.70
CA ALA A 840 -16.60 4.58 0.41
C ALA A 840 -17.55 5.44 1.25
N ALA A 841 -17.19 5.69 2.50
CA ALA A 841 -17.96 6.55 3.39
C ALA A 841 -18.14 7.96 2.82
N MET A 842 -17.09 8.56 2.22
CA MET A 842 -17.03 10.01 1.98
C MET A 842 -16.42 10.43 0.64
N TRP A 843 -16.22 9.51 -0.30
CA TRP A 843 -15.88 9.83 -1.69
C TRP A 843 -16.71 9.00 -2.66
N ASP A 844 -16.78 9.44 -3.90
CA ASP A 844 -17.57 8.83 -4.98
C ASP A 844 -16.88 7.58 -5.60
N GLY A 845 -15.77 7.14 -5.01
CA GLY A 845 -14.99 5.97 -5.41
C GLY A 845 -15.14 4.75 -4.48
N ARG A 846 -14.35 3.72 -4.79
CA ARG A 846 -14.25 2.48 -4.03
C ARG A 846 -12.97 2.45 -3.19
N THR A 847 -13.02 1.88 -2.01
CA THR A 847 -11.85 1.63 -1.16
C THR A 847 -11.36 0.19 -1.34
N ASN A 848 -10.05 -0.04 -1.13
CA ASN A 848 -9.48 -1.38 -1.12
C ASN A 848 -9.75 -2.14 0.20
N LEU A 849 -10.46 -1.52 1.13
CA LEU A 849 -10.78 -2.02 2.46
C LEU A 849 -12.25 -1.67 2.77
N PRO A 850 -13.00 -2.52 3.48
CA PRO A 850 -14.33 -2.19 3.99
C PRO A 850 -14.32 -0.88 4.80
N ALA A 851 -15.38 -0.08 4.70
CA ALA A 851 -15.43 1.27 5.29
C ALA A 851 -14.93 1.37 6.76
N PRO A 852 -15.31 0.49 7.72
CA PRO A 852 -14.77 0.55 9.08
C PRO A 852 -13.24 0.38 9.12
N LEU A 853 -12.69 -0.58 8.37
CA LEU A 853 -11.25 -0.85 8.33
C LEU A 853 -10.49 0.26 7.60
N HIS A 854 -11.07 0.82 6.54
CA HIS A 854 -10.53 2.00 5.86
C HIS A 854 -10.45 3.22 6.78
N LEU A 855 -11.49 3.48 7.58
CA LEU A 855 -11.47 4.59 8.55
C LEU A 855 -10.45 4.36 9.66
N ALA A 856 -10.29 3.13 10.15
CA ALA A 856 -9.24 2.80 11.13
C ALA A 856 -7.83 3.05 10.58
N LYS A 857 -7.58 2.64 9.33
CA LYS A 857 -6.33 2.94 8.61
C LYS A 857 -6.14 4.45 8.42
N SER A 858 -7.18 5.17 7.98
CA SER A 858 -7.15 6.63 7.81
C SER A 858 -6.86 7.37 9.12
N ALA A 859 -7.38 6.89 10.25
CA ALA A 859 -7.08 7.48 11.57
C ALA A 859 -5.58 7.40 11.88
N ASP A 860 -4.94 6.27 11.61
CA ASP A 860 -3.49 6.06 11.77
C ASP A 860 -2.66 6.86 10.76
N GLU A 861 -2.97 6.78 9.46
CA GLU A 861 -2.23 7.48 8.39
C GLU A 861 -2.32 9.02 8.50
N LYS A 862 -3.40 9.54 9.08
CA LYS A 862 -3.55 10.98 9.34
C LYS A 862 -2.97 11.41 10.69
N HIS A 863 -2.40 10.53 11.52
CA HIS A 863 -1.78 10.94 12.78
C HIS A 863 -0.62 11.94 12.53
N PRO A 864 -0.47 13.05 13.30
CA PRO A 864 0.61 14.03 13.08
C PRO A 864 2.02 13.41 13.08
N GLY A 865 2.29 12.49 14.01
CA GLY A 865 3.54 11.72 14.06
C GLY A 865 3.72 10.64 12.98
N PHE A 866 2.79 10.47 12.03
CA PHE A 866 2.95 9.49 10.95
C PHE A 866 4.14 9.83 10.03
N VAL A 867 4.40 11.12 9.81
CA VAL A 867 5.49 11.58 8.92
C VAL A 867 6.88 11.33 9.48
N ASP A 868 7.02 11.08 10.79
CA ASP A 868 8.27 10.66 11.41
C ASP A 868 8.70 9.24 11.00
N GLN A 869 7.91 8.57 10.14
CA GLN A 869 8.19 7.23 9.66
C GLN A 869 9.38 7.20 8.68
N GLU A 870 10.23 6.19 8.85
CA GLU A 870 11.36 5.91 7.95
C GLU A 870 10.97 5.96 6.47
N GLY A 871 11.53 6.92 5.73
CA GLY A 871 11.31 7.08 4.30
C GLY A 871 10.16 7.97 3.86
N PHE A 872 9.51 8.67 4.79
CA PHE A 872 8.69 9.84 4.50
C PHE A 872 9.42 11.17 4.75
N GLY A 873 10.48 11.18 5.57
CA GLY A 873 11.42 12.29 5.67
C GLY A 873 12.40 12.29 4.49
N GLY A 874 12.05 13.00 3.42
CA GLY A 874 12.87 13.15 2.22
C GLY A 874 12.61 14.47 1.50
#